data_AF-A0A5Q3L497-F1
#
_entry.id   AF-A0A5Q3L497-F1
#
_cell.length_a   1.000
_cell.length_b   1.000
_cell.length_c   1.000
_cell.angle_alpha   90.00
_cell.angle_beta   90.00
_cell.angle_gamma   90.00
#
_symmetry.space_group_name_H-M   'P 1'
#
loop_
_entity.id
_entity.type
_entity.pdbx_description
1 polymer ?
#
loop_
_entity_poly.entity_id
_entity_poly.type
_entity_poly.pdbx_seq_one_letter_code
_entity_poly.pdbx_strand_id
1 'polypeptide(L)'
;MNVSVRTAFSVLILLLISPWTGSAQQGEPPQNAEETRILDAAREERFRDLITPVDPEFTPSRSLALSELLETIEEPAGRISAIQCYWKIFEYSATKAIASRHQRRMQNLTAAVPEQWLLPLIQSAKQTRKTAELQLANAQQLMAYQLQESASLVGVVPETMPLLGVYKTRFEEIQQIRPMSLQAHFLNESLPLWYQSVAGREDAVIAAKDDLNAVLETITNGPESQKILQDALNHLYREELRFLNSVIRYNQEIAAYAIPLASPQTPVEKVSAMLVKRESPNAPFAEFTLDRESLTQQGGGLTPTNPRPLLRAEWELHQSVTARKFPFETQVAPTPAVIHSRQVAVPDSIPPSTPGPTQAPERFESEEWTSPISTSEMPVESTFPSQEQPIQRVNYETNTLQQTPADNSFQNGMYSGLQSMPEEDQVREFAHLLHWERKSDRHQGESLSLNEWLGQLSPSQRPDGIRLYWKTREALAIQQVKEEALERCLFLQVPTLELRHSPGGARAMLLLRAKELSLQAELDQSQAEIVQLQYRLAKLLNNQNQDASFAESPRWLLPSSTPHAAGYQFNLALENDTAEQLKQLTTMPAHLESLFHFMEQTVIQVLEQDRLSAELQTQYMQGQVTLAALFQHYQFQDELTQQFLEMLTTYNQTICEVAALLLPQNASADQWTRSLILPEVTN
;
A
#
# COMPACT_ATOMS: atom_id res chain seq x y z
N MET A 1 10.42 40.60 -20.55
CA MET A 1 10.44 39.90 -19.24
C MET A 1 9.10 39.29 -18.81
N ASN A 2 7.98 39.41 -19.53
CA ASN A 2 6.68 38.81 -19.12
C ASN A 2 6.20 37.60 -19.94
N VAL A 3 7.04 37.02 -20.80
CA VAL A 3 6.65 35.86 -21.63
C VAL A 3 7.01 34.52 -20.96
N SER A 4 7.97 34.49 -20.03
CA SER A 4 8.50 33.25 -19.45
C SER A 4 7.59 32.57 -18.42
N VAL A 5 6.67 33.31 -17.78
CA VAL A 5 5.79 32.77 -16.73
C VAL A 5 4.55 32.09 -17.32
N ARG A 6 4.05 32.58 -18.46
CA ARG A 6 2.88 31.99 -19.13
C ARG A 6 3.22 30.65 -19.79
N THR A 7 4.42 30.49 -20.36
CA THR A 7 4.85 29.21 -20.96
C THR A 7 5.06 28.14 -19.88
N ALA A 8 5.60 28.51 -18.71
CA ALA A 8 5.72 27.60 -17.58
C ALA A 8 4.35 27.18 -17.00
N PHE A 9 3.36 28.09 -16.98
CA PHE A 9 2.01 27.79 -16.52
C PHE A 9 1.20 26.93 -17.52
N SER A 10 1.39 27.11 -18.83
CA SER A 10 0.74 26.30 -19.85
C SER A 10 1.28 24.87 -19.94
N VAL A 11 2.57 24.66 -19.68
CA VAL A 11 3.16 23.31 -19.56
C VAL A 11 2.66 22.59 -18.30
N LEU A 12 2.46 23.32 -17.20
CA LEU A 12 1.90 22.76 -15.96
C LEU A 12 0.44 22.30 -16.10
N ILE A 13 -0.37 23.03 -16.88
CA ILE A 13 -1.79 22.68 -17.12
C ILE A 13 -1.93 21.53 -18.12
N LEU A 14 -1.02 21.40 -19.09
CA LEU A 14 -1.00 20.25 -20.01
C LEU A 14 -0.56 18.94 -19.32
N LEU A 15 0.22 19.01 -18.25
CA LEU A 15 0.67 17.84 -17.48
C LEU A 15 -0.37 17.32 -16.48
N LEU A 16 -1.32 18.15 -16.04
CA LEU A 16 -2.39 17.74 -15.12
C LEU A 16 -3.53 16.95 -15.80
N ILE A 17 -3.54 16.86 -17.13
CA ILE A 17 -4.62 16.24 -17.91
C ILE A 17 -4.12 15.01 -18.69
N SER A 18 -2.85 14.62 -18.59
CA SER A 18 -2.33 13.47 -19.35
C SER A 18 -2.73 12.16 -18.66
N PRO A 19 -3.61 11.32 -19.24
CA PRO A 19 -3.85 9.99 -18.71
C PRO A 19 -2.61 9.14 -18.94
N TRP A 20 -2.06 8.56 -17.87
CA TRP A 20 -1.02 7.55 -17.98
C TRP A 20 -1.68 6.24 -18.43
N THR A 21 -1.72 6.00 -19.74
CA THR A 21 -2.21 4.73 -20.29
C THR A 21 -1.15 3.67 -20.02
N GLY A 22 -1.43 2.76 -19.07
CA GLY A 22 -0.57 1.64 -18.69
C GLY A 22 -0.43 0.52 -19.75
N SER A 23 -0.63 0.83 -21.04
CA SER A 23 -0.32 -0.10 -22.12
C SER A 23 1.12 0.13 -22.58
N ALA A 24 1.97 -0.89 -22.39
CA ALA A 24 3.25 -1.00 -23.07
C ALA A 24 3.03 -1.24 -24.58
N GLN A 25 2.41 -0.29 -25.28
CA GLN A 25 2.50 -0.24 -26.73
C GLN A 25 3.85 0.36 -27.09
N GLN A 26 4.60 -0.35 -27.93
CA GLN A 26 5.81 0.11 -28.61
C GLN A 26 5.49 1.32 -29.50
N GLY A 27 5.29 2.49 -28.89
CA GLY A 27 5.30 3.79 -29.55
C GLY A 27 6.74 4.29 -29.66
N GLU A 28 7.02 5.10 -30.67
CA GLU A 28 8.34 5.71 -30.91
C GLU A 28 8.98 6.26 -29.62
N PRO A 29 10.30 6.05 -29.40
CA PRO A 29 10.98 6.59 -28.22
C PRO A 29 10.76 8.11 -28.19
N PRO A 30 10.42 8.68 -27.02
CA PRO A 30 10.13 10.11 -26.91
C PRO A 30 11.32 10.90 -27.47
N GLN A 31 11.06 11.80 -28.42
CA GLN A 31 12.06 12.71 -29.00
C GLN A 31 12.76 13.62 -27.96
N ASN A 32 12.44 13.49 -26.67
CA ASN A 32 13.00 14.29 -25.60
C ASN A 32 13.40 13.47 -24.36
N ALA A 33 14.17 12.39 -24.55
CA ALA A 33 14.75 11.63 -23.44
C ALA A 33 15.53 12.50 -22.42
N GLU A 34 16.05 13.65 -22.86
CA GLU A 34 16.69 14.63 -21.98
C GLU A 34 15.69 15.44 -21.14
N GLU A 35 14.52 15.77 -21.67
CA GLU A 35 13.45 16.45 -20.92
C GLU A 35 12.91 15.55 -19.80
N THR A 36 12.67 14.26 -20.09
CA THR A 36 12.28 13.29 -19.06
C THR A 36 13.34 13.19 -17.96
N ARG A 37 14.63 13.18 -18.32
CA ARG A 37 15.72 13.16 -17.32
C ARG A 37 15.76 14.41 -16.45
N ILE A 38 15.56 15.59 -17.03
CA ILE A 38 15.54 16.85 -16.29
C ILE A 38 14.36 16.85 -15.32
N LEU A 39 13.18 16.41 -15.78
CA LEU A 39 11.99 16.28 -14.94
C LEU A 39 12.23 15.29 -13.80
N ASP A 40 12.78 14.11 -14.08
CA ASP A 40 13.09 13.10 -13.06
C ASP A 40 14.14 13.59 -12.05
N ALA A 41 15.13 14.38 -12.49
CA ALA A 41 16.13 14.97 -11.60
C ALA A 41 15.52 16.03 -10.66
N ALA A 42 14.67 16.92 -11.19
CA ALA A 42 13.96 17.92 -10.39
C ALA A 42 12.98 17.25 -9.42
N ARG A 43 12.34 16.18 -9.87
CA ARG A 43 11.45 15.31 -9.09
C ARG A 43 12.21 14.73 -7.89
N GLU A 44 13.33 14.07 -8.11
CA GLU A 44 14.15 13.52 -7.03
C GLU A 44 14.63 14.57 -6.02
N GLU A 45 15.09 15.74 -6.49
CA GLU A 45 15.57 16.81 -5.61
C GLU A 45 14.45 17.28 -4.67
N ARG A 46 13.23 17.46 -5.19
CA ARG A 46 12.06 17.85 -4.40
C ARG A 46 11.73 16.87 -3.28
N PHE A 47 11.94 15.57 -3.50
CA PHE A 47 11.57 14.52 -2.54
C PHE A 47 12.72 14.06 -1.65
N ARG A 48 13.97 14.40 -2.00
CA ARG A 48 15.13 14.22 -1.14
C ARG A 48 14.93 14.92 0.21
N ASP A 49 14.42 16.15 0.20
CA ASP A 49 14.11 16.90 1.43
C ASP A 49 13.05 16.19 2.28
N LEU A 50 12.09 15.50 1.64
CA LEU A 50 11.03 14.80 2.34
C LEU A 50 11.54 13.60 3.13
N ILE A 51 12.57 12.90 2.67
CA ILE A 51 13.09 11.73 3.38
C ILE A 51 14.44 11.98 4.07
N THR A 52 14.89 13.23 4.12
CA THR A 52 16.14 13.59 4.80
C THR A 52 16.07 13.18 6.28
N PRO A 53 17.02 12.36 6.77
CA PRO A 53 16.95 11.74 8.09
C PRO A 53 17.29 12.71 9.24
N VAL A 54 17.78 13.91 8.92
CA VAL A 54 18.15 14.94 9.90
C VAL A 54 17.03 15.97 10.00
N ASP A 55 16.50 16.15 11.21
CA ASP A 55 15.68 17.32 11.51
C ASP A 55 16.62 18.53 11.59
N PRO A 56 16.40 19.64 10.84
CA PRO A 56 17.28 20.81 10.88
C PRO A 56 17.52 21.42 12.26
N GLU A 57 16.67 21.12 13.24
CA GLU A 57 16.81 21.56 14.64
C GLU A 57 17.70 20.63 15.49
N PHE A 58 18.13 19.49 14.94
CA PHE A 58 18.94 18.50 15.63
C PHE A 58 20.29 18.30 14.94
N THR A 59 21.39 18.60 15.65
CA THR A 59 22.73 18.28 15.18
C THR A 59 23.04 16.83 15.55
N PRO A 60 23.27 15.92 14.57
CA PRO A 60 23.62 14.54 14.86
C PRO A 60 24.97 14.48 15.59
N SER A 61 25.10 13.55 16.54
CA SER A 61 26.37 13.33 17.24
C SER A 61 27.46 12.82 16.29
N ARG A 62 27.06 12.05 15.28
CA ARG A 62 27.89 11.49 14.22
C ARG A 62 27.02 11.17 13.00
N SER A 63 27.54 11.45 11.81
CA SER A 63 27.00 10.94 10.55
C SER A 63 27.76 9.66 10.17
N LEU A 64 27.06 8.65 9.67
CA LEU A 64 27.65 7.39 9.20
C LEU A 64 27.40 7.24 7.70
N ALA A 65 28.46 7.18 6.91
CA ALA A 65 28.36 6.87 5.49
C ALA A 65 28.19 5.36 5.27
N LEU A 66 27.49 4.98 4.19
CA LEU A 66 27.33 3.57 3.85
C LEU A 66 28.67 2.91 3.49
N SER A 67 29.59 3.65 2.85
CA SER A 67 30.95 3.15 2.57
C SER A 67 31.73 2.89 3.85
N GLU A 68 31.68 3.82 4.81
CA GLU A 68 32.33 3.68 6.13
C GLU A 68 31.82 2.44 6.86
N LEU A 69 30.50 2.17 6.82
CA LEU A 69 29.94 0.94 7.37
C LEU A 69 30.47 -0.31 6.65
N LEU A 70 30.52 -0.28 5.31
CA LEU A 70 30.93 -1.45 4.54
C LEU A 70 32.44 -1.75 4.68
N GLU A 71 33.26 -0.76 5.03
CA GLU A 71 34.68 -0.91 5.35
C GLU A 71 34.91 -1.72 6.64
N THR A 72 33.98 -1.67 7.60
CA THR A 72 34.08 -2.46 8.84
C THR A 72 33.71 -3.92 8.67
N ILE A 73 33.14 -4.29 7.51
CA ILE A 73 32.67 -5.65 7.21
C ILE A 73 33.67 -6.37 6.30
N GLU A 74 34.50 -7.22 6.90
CA GLU A 74 35.49 -8.02 6.17
C GLU A 74 34.83 -9.06 5.22
N GLU A 75 33.77 -9.72 5.69
CA GLU A 75 33.13 -10.80 4.94
C GLU A 75 32.05 -10.28 3.96
N PRO A 76 32.15 -10.59 2.65
CA PRO A 76 31.13 -10.19 1.67
C PRO A 76 29.71 -10.63 2.03
N ALA A 77 29.58 -11.79 2.69
CA ALA A 77 28.29 -12.32 3.13
C ALA A 77 27.61 -11.43 4.19
N GLY A 78 28.39 -10.74 5.03
CA GLY A 78 27.88 -9.81 6.05
C GLY A 78 27.39 -8.48 5.49
N ARG A 79 27.82 -8.10 4.27
CA ARG A 79 27.51 -6.80 3.67
C ARG A 79 26.02 -6.59 3.45
N ILE A 80 25.28 -7.60 2.99
CA ILE A 80 23.82 -7.48 2.78
C ILE A 80 23.12 -7.17 4.10
N SER A 81 23.43 -7.90 5.16
CA SER A 81 22.83 -7.67 6.48
C SER A 81 23.21 -6.30 7.04
N ALA A 82 24.46 -5.86 6.86
CA ALA A 82 24.88 -4.51 7.26
C ALA A 82 24.11 -3.41 6.49
N ILE A 83 23.92 -3.56 5.18
CA ILE A 83 23.14 -2.64 4.34
C ILE A 83 21.67 -2.60 4.81
N GLN A 84 21.08 -3.76 5.12
CA GLN A 84 19.72 -3.82 5.65
C GLN A 84 19.58 -3.08 6.99
N CYS A 85 20.53 -3.26 7.91
CA CYS A 85 20.57 -2.50 9.17
C CYS A 85 20.74 -1.00 8.94
N TYR A 86 21.62 -0.60 8.02
CA TYR A 86 21.82 0.79 7.64
C TYR A 86 20.52 1.44 7.15
N TRP A 87 19.82 0.79 6.21
CA TRP A 87 18.54 1.28 5.70
C TRP A 87 17.45 1.28 6.77
N LYS A 88 17.52 0.39 7.76
CA LYS A 88 16.59 0.39 8.90
C LYS A 88 16.80 1.58 9.82
N ILE A 89 18.05 1.94 10.11
CA ILE A 89 18.35 3.18 10.85
C ILE A 89 17.93 4.41 10.03
N PHE A 90 18.11 4.39 8.71
CA PHE A 90 17.64 5.46 7.83
C PHE A 90 16.13 5.62 7.93
N GLU A 91 15.38 4.53 7.76
CA GLU A 91 13.92 4.50 7.87
C GLU A 91 13.45 5.17 9.17
N TYR A 92 13.99 4.76 10.32
CA TYR A 92 13.56 5.31 11.60
C TYR A 92 14.03 6.74 11.86
N SER A 93 15.20 7.13 11.35
CA SER A 93 15.68 8.52 11.40
C SER A 93 14.78 9.44 10.58
N ALA A 94 14.46 9.04 9.34
CA ALA A 94 13.55 9.77 8.46
C ALA A 94 12.12 9.78 9.02
N THR A 95 11.63 8.69 9.61
CA THR A 95 10.31 8.63 10.28
C THR A 95 10.24 9.66 11.42
N LYS A 96 11.29 9.75 12.25
CA LYS A 96 11.38 10.77 13.30
C LYS A 96 11.37 12.19 12.71
N ALA A 97 12.11 12.44 11.62
CA ALA A 97 12.13 13.73 10.95
C ALA A 97 10.75 14.12 10.35
N ILE A 98 10.06 13.17 9.71
CA ILE A 98 8.68 13.34 9.21
C ILE A 98 7.73 13.67 10.37
N ALA A 99 7.75 12.90 11.46
CA ALA A 99 6.93 13.17 12.65
C ALA A 99 7.20 14.56 13.26
N SER A 100 8.46 15.00 13.24
CA SER A 100 8.85 16.33 13.74
C SER A 100 8.33 17.44 12.83
N ARG A 101 8.43 17.29 11.50
CA ARG A 101 7.80 18.24 10.55
C ARG A 101 6.29 18.26 10.68
N HIS A 102 5.65 17.12 10.89
CA HIS A 102 4.21 17.03 11.11
C HIS A 102 3.79 17.79 12.38
N GLN A 103 4.52 17.61 13.49
CA GLN A 103 4.31 18.39 14.72
C GLN A 103 4.50 19.89 14.47
N ARG A 104 5.57 20.31 13.76
CA ARG A 104 5.82 21.72 13.45
C ARG A 104 4.75 22.33 12.56
N ARG A 105 4.26 21.57 11.58
CA ARG A 105 3.14 21.98 10.71
C ARG A 105 1.93 22.34 11.57
N MET A 106 1.55 21.50 12.53
CA MET A 106 0.46 21.79 13.47
C MET A 106 0.72 23.00 14.36
N GLN A 107 1.95 23.18 14.86
CA GLN A 107 2.33 24.35 15.66
C GLN A 107 2.23 25.65 14.86
N ASN A 108 2.57 25.62 13.56
CA ASN A 108 2.50 26.79 12.68
C ASN A 108 1.07 27.16 12.27
N LEU A 109 0.09 26.26 12.45
CA LEU A 109 -1.33 26.54 12.19
C LEU A 109 -1.98 27.41 13.28
N THR A 110 -1.29 27.70 14.39
CA THR A 110 -1.81 28.46 15.54
C THR A 110 -2.32 29.86 15.20
N ALA A 111 -1.87 30.46 14.10
CA ALA A 111 -2.36 31.76 13.64
C ALA A 111 -3.71 31.70 12.90
N ALA A 112 -4.05 30.55 12.30
CA ALA A 112 -5.22 30.40 11.43
C ALA A 112 -6.32 29.51 12.03
N VAL A 113 -6.00 28.73 13.06
CA VAL A 113 -6.88 27.70 13.63
C VAL A 113 -7.03 27.90 15.14
N PRO A 114 -8.23 27.76 15.72
CA PRO A 114 -8.44 27.85 17.16
C PRO A 114 -7.51 26.92 17.95
N GLU A 115 -6.81 27.44 18.96
CA GLU A 115 -5.82 26.70 19.76
C GLU A 115 -6.39 25.40 20.36
N GLN A 116 -7.64 25.43 20.82
CA GLN A 116 -8.35 24.27 21.38
C GLN A 116 -8.43 23.08 20.42
N TRP A 117 -8.42 23.30 19.11
CA TRP A 117 -8.42 22.23 18.11
C TRP A 117 -7.03 21.62 17.91
N LEU A 118 -6.00 22.47 17.99
CA LEU A 118 -4.63 22.08 17.71
C LEU A 118 -3.98 21.32 18.87
N LEU A 119 -4.35 21.61 20.12
CA LEU A 119 -3.77 20.96 21.30
C LEU A 119 -3.78 19.41 21.23
N PRO A 120 -4.91 18.72 21.01
CA PRO A 120 -4.92 17.26 20.92
C PRO A 120 -4.08 16.74 19.73
N LEU A 121 -4.12 17.44 18.60
CA LEU A 121 -3.33 17.09 17.40
C LEU A 121 -1.83 17.18 17.68
N ILE A 122 -1.38 18.27 18.32
CA ILE A 122 0.01 18.48 18.71
C ILE A 122 0.47 17.41 19.70
N GLN A 123 -0.38 17.02 20.66
CA GLN A 123 -0.03 15.95 21.62
C GLN A 123 0.09 14.58 20.93
N SER A 124 -0.83 14.26 20.02
CA SER A 124 -0.74 13.06 19.19
C SER A 124 0.56 13.04 18.37
N ALA A 125 0.88 14.14 17.68
CA ALA A 125 2.12 14.27 16.90
C ALA A 125 3.39 14.11 17.77
N LYS A 126 3.40 14.69 18.99
CA LYS A 126 4.49 14.49 19.95
C LYS A 126 4.66 13.03 20.35
N GLN A 127 3.56 12.31 20.59
CA GLN A 127 3.61 10.89 20.95
C GLN A 127 4.15 10.06 19.79
N THR A 128 3.69 10.32 18.56
CA THR A 128 4.20 9.68 17.35
C THR A 128 5.70 9.90 17.18
N ARG A 129 6.19 11.12 17.41
CA ARG A 129 7.64 11.42 17.39
C ARG A 129 8.41 10.61 18.43
N LYS A 130 7.91 10.51 19.67
CA LYS A 130 8.54 9.71 20.73
C LYS A 130 8.61 8.22 20.37
N THR A 131 7.55 7.68 19.75
CA THR A 131 7.55 6.30 19.26
C THR A 131 8.63 6.09 18.20
N ALA A 132 8.77 7.01 17.24
CA ALA A 132 9.83 6.95 16.23
C ALA A 132 11.24 7.07 16.84
N GLU A 133 11.41 7.90 17.88
CA GLU A 133 12.67 8.00 18.64
C GLU A 133 13.05 6.66 19.30
N LEU A 134 12.09 5.97 19.91
CA LEU A 134 12.32 4.66 20.52
C LEU A 134 12.70 3.60 19.48
N GLN A 135 12.02 3.59 18.33
CA GLN A 135 12.33 2.66 17.23
C GLN A 135 13.75 2.89 16.67
N LEU A 136 14.15 4.16 16.52
CA LEU A 136 15.50 4.53 16.10
C LEU A 136 16.54 4.03 17.11
N ALA A 137 16.32 4.27 18.40
CA ALA A 137 17.23 3.81 19.46
C ALA A 137 17.40 2.28 19.45
N ASN A 138 16.30 1.55 19.28
CA ASN A 138 16.33 0.09 19.17
C ASN A 138 17.12 -0.39 17.94
N ALA A 139 16.92 0.23 16.77
CA ALA A 139 17.65 -0.13 15.55
C ALA A 139 19.15 0.17 15.66
N GLN A 140 19.52 1.31 16.27
CA GLN A 140 20.92 1.64 16.58
C GLN A 140 21.55 0.61 17.51
N GLN A 141 20.83 0.16 18.54
CA GLN A 141 21.31 -0.87 19.45
C GLN A 141 21.51 -2.24 18.77
N LEU A 142 20.57 -2.65 17.91
CA LEU A 142 20.68 -3.89 17.13
C LEU A 142 21.88 -3.87 16.19
N MET A 143 22.12 -2.74 15.51
CA MET A 143 23.27 -2.59 14.64
C MET A 143 24.59 -2.59 15.41
N ALA A 144 24.65 -1.93 16.58
CA ALA A 144 25.84 -1.95 17.43
C ALA A 144 26.20 -3.38 17.88
N TYR A 145 25.18 -4.17 18.25
CA TYR A 145 25.34 -5.58 18.56
C TYR A 145 25.90 -6.38 17.39
N GLN A 146 25.39 -6.14 16.17
CA GLN A 146 25.82 -6.85 14.97
C GLN A 146 27.26 -6.51 14.55
N LEU A 147 27.67 -5.25 14.69
CA LEU A 147 29.03 -4.82 14.38
C LEU A 147 30.06 -5.22 15.44
N GLN A 148 29.62 -5.79 16.57
CA GLN A 148 30.47 -6.07 17.74
C GLN A 148 31.26 -4.85 18.21
N GLU A 149 30.80 -3.64 17.87
CA GLU A 149 31.46 -2.40 18.25
C GLU A 149 31.20 -2.12 19.73
N SER A 150 32.27 -1.84 20.48
CA SER A 150 32.15 -1.38 21.86
C SER A 150 31.63 0.07 21.95
N ALA A 151 31.65 0.81 20.83
CA ALA A 151 31.15 2.16 20.74
C ALA A 151 29.63 2.16 20.52
N SER A 152 28.91 2.96 21.32
CA SER A 152 27.47 3.11 21.18
C SER A 152 27.14 3.84 19.87
N LEU A 153 26.35 3.23 18.99
CA LEU A 153 25.77 3.89 17.81
C LEU A 153 24.62 4.87 18.16
N VAL A 154 24.44 5.19 19.44
CA VAL A 154 23.40 6.11 19.91
C VAL A 154 23.65 7.50 19.32
N GLY A 155 22.65 8.02 18.62
CA GLY A 155 22.71 9.33 17.98
C GLY A 155 23.47 9.37 16.65
N VAL A 156 23.87 8.21 16.11
CA VAL A 156 24.40 8.09 14.74
C VAL A 156 23.24 8.21 13.74
N VAL A 157 23.40 9.08 12.75
CA VAL A 157 22.41 9.26 11.67
C VAL A 157 23.06 8.88 10.33
N PRO A 158 22.35 8.17 9.44
CA PRO A 158 22.90 7.80 8.14
C PRO A 158 23.08 9.03 7.24
N GLU A 159 24.24 9.12 6.61
CA GLU A 159 24.62 10.22 5.71
C GLU A 159 24.26 9.92 4.25
N THR A 160 24.52 8.69 3.82
CA THR A 160 24.23 8.26 2.46
C THR A 160 22.72 8.09 2.27
N MET A 161 22.17 8.84 1.32
CA MET A 161 20.76 8.81 0.95
C MET A 161 20.44 7.61 0.03
N PRO A 162 19.23 7.05 0.12
CA PRO A 162 18.76 6.03 -0.81
C PRO A 162 18.62 6.60 -2.24
N LEU A 163 18.69 5.72 -3.23
CA LEU A 163 18.39 6.04 -4.62
C LEU A 163 16.87 6.29 -4.76
N LEU A 164 16.52 7.42 -5.35
CA LEU A 164 15.13 7.80 -5.67
C LEU A 164 14.78 7.62 -7.16
N GLY A 165 15.77 7.28 -7.99
CA GLY A 165 15.65 7.17 -9.44
C GLY A 165 15.62 5.75 -9.97
N VAL A 166 15.46 5.64 -11.29
CA VAL A 166 15.54 4.35 -11.98
C VAL A 166 16.91 3.73 -11.80
N TYR A 167 16.94 2.57 -11.16
CA TYR A 167 18.09 1.70 -11.06
C TYR A 167 18.31 0.94 -12.37
N LYS A 168 19.52 1.05 -12.93
CA LYS A 168 19.90 0.34 -14.15
C LYS A 168 20.56 -0.98 -13.80
N THR A 169 19.85 -2.08 -14.04
CA THR A 169 20.34 -3.43 -13.76
C THR A 169 21.46 -3.86 -14.71
N ARG A 170 21.45 -3.36 -15.95
CA ARG A 170 22.32 -3.81 -17.06
C ARG A 170 22.28 -5.33 -17.24
N PHE A 171 21.12 -5.92 -16.98
CA PHE A 171 20.95 -7.36 -16.90
C PHE A 171 21.44 -8.09 -18.15
N GLU A 172 21.05 -7.62 -19.34
CA GLU A 172 21.45 -8.20 -20.62
C GLU A 172 22.97 -8.18 -20.84
N GLU A 173 23.64 -7.07 -20.50
CA GLU A 173 25.10 -6.94 -20.62
C GLU A 173 25.83 -7.94 -19.71
N ILE A 174 25.35 -8.09 -18.47
CA ILE A 174 25.96 -9.02 -17.50
C ILE A 174 25.69 -10.46 -17.93
N GLN A 175 24.49 -10.77 -18.42
CA GLN A 175 24.09 -12.10 -18.86
C GLN A 175 24.94 -12.60 -20.05
N GLN A 176 25.36 -11.71 -20.95
CA GLN A 176 26.28 -12.05 -22.05
C GLN A 176 27.68 -12.48 -21.57
N ILE A 177 28.09 -12.02 -20.38
CA ILE A 177 29.42 -12.29 -19.81
C ILE A 177 29.36 -13.51 -18.88
N ARG A 178 28.26 -13.69 -18.13
CA ARG A 178 28.08 -14.80 -17.20
C ARG A 178 26.61 -15.22 -17.09
N PRO A 179 26.34 -16.52 -16.81
CA PRO A 179 24.98 -16.95 -16.48
C PRO A 179 24.49 -16.25 -15.21
N MET A 180 23.24 -15.81 -15.22
CA MET A 180 22.61 -15.09 -14.11
C MET A 180 21.85 -16.07 -13.21
N SER A 181 21.76 -15.75 -11.92
CA SER A 181 20.96 -16.54 -10.99
C SER A 181 19.47 -16.27 -11.19
N LEU A 182 18.62 -17.22 -10.82
CA LEU A 182 17.15 -17.03 -10.78
C LEU A 182 16.75 -15.77 -9.99
N GLN A 183 17.50 -15.45 -8.92
CA GLN A 183 17.26 -14.24 -8.13
C GLN A 183 17.51 -12.97 -8.94
N ALA A 184 18.55 -12.94 -9.76
CA ALA A 184 18.86 -11.77 -10.57
C ALA A 184 17.86 -11.56 -11.71
N HIS A 185 17.33 -12.63 -12.32
CA HIS A 185 16.20 -12.54 -13.27
C HIS A 185 14.98 -11.91 -12.59
N PHE A 186 14.57 -12.45 -11.44
CA PHE A 186 13.45 -11.91 -10.67
C PHE A 186 13.64 -10.43 -10.29
N LEU A 187 14.82 -10.07 -9.78
CA LEU A 187 15.10 -8.70 -9.38
C LEU A 187 15.13 -7.74 -10.58
N ASN A 188 15.58 -8.21 -11.75
CA ASN A 188 15.51 -7.42 -12.97
C ASN A 188 14.06 -7.10 -13.37
N GLU A 189 13.14 -8.04 -13.19
CA GLU A 189 11.71 -7.83 -13.51
C GLU A 189 10.97 -7.03 -12.44
N SER A 190 11.31 -7.22 -11.16
CA SER A 190 10.59 -6.57 -10.04
C SER A 190 11.08 -5.16 -9.71
N LEU A 191 12.36 -4.82 -9.93
CA LEU A 191 12.89 -3.48 -9.64
C LEU A 191 12.14 -2.35 -10.36
N PRO A 192 11.76 -2.48 -11.65
CA PRO A 192 10.90 -1.49 -12.31
C PRO A 192 9.54 -1.29 -11.62
N LEU A 193 8.92 -2.37 -11.13
CA LEU A 193 7.63 -2.30 -10.42
C LEU A 193 7.76 -1.60 -9.07
N TRP A 194 8.83 -1.90 -8.32
CA TRP A 194 9.14 -1.18 -7.08
C TRP A 194 9.38 0.31 -7.32
N TYR A 195 10.08 0.67 -8.41
CA TYR A 195 10.26 2.07 -8.78
C TYR A 195 8.93 2.75 -9.16
N GLN A 196 8.05 2.07 -9.91
CA GLN A 196 6.70 2.58 -10.21
C GLN A 196 5.92 2.87 -8.92
N SER A 197 5.99 2.00 -7.92
CA SER A 197 5.40 2.27 -6.60
C SER A 197 5.99 3.52 -5.94
N VAL A 198 7.32 3.71 -5.98
CA VAL A 198 7.97 4.93 -5.45
C VAL A 198 7.45 6.19 -6.16
N ALA A 199 7.39 6.17 -7.49
CA ALA A 199 6.88 7.28 -8.29
C ALA A 199 5.39 7.56 -7.99
N GLY A 200 4.54 6.54 -7.97
CA GLY A 200 3.11 6.70 -7.65
C GLY A 200 2.89 7.27 -6.24
N ARG A 201 3.69 6.85 -5.25
CA ARG A 201 3.63 7.39 -3.88
C ARG A 201 4.02 8.86 -3.83
N GLU A 202 4.96 9.26 -4.65
CA GLU A 202 5.34 10.64 -4.76
C GLU A 202 4.14 11.51 -5.21
N ASP A 203 3.44 11.06 -6.25
CA ASP A 203 2.24 11.75 -6.75
C ASP A 203 1.13 11.79 -5.70
N ALA A 204 0.97 10.72 -4.92
CA ALA A 204 0.04 10.66 -3.79
C ALA A 204 0.38 11.69 -2.69
N VAL A 205 1.67 11.88 -2.36
CA VAL A 205 2.11 12.92 -1.40
C VAL A 205 1.80 14.33 -1.92
N ILE A 206 2.03 14.59 -3.21
CA ILE A 206 1.71 15.89 -3.82
C ILE A 206 0.20 16.16 -3.70
N ALA A 207 -0.62 15.19 -4.10
CA ALA A 207 -2.07 15.34 -4.08
C ALA A 207 -2.63 15.47 -2.64
N ALA A 208 -2.08 14.73 -1.67
CA ALA A 208 -2.46 14.89 -0.26
C ALA A 208 -2.08 16.28 0.29
N LYS A 209 -0.96 16.85 -0.16
CA LYS A 209 -0.56 18.22 0.19
C LYS A 209 -1.50 19.25 -0.43
N ASP A 210 -1.93 19.04 -1.67
CA ASP A 210 -2.89 19.92 -2.35
C ASP A 210 -4.27 19.89 -1.69
N ASP A 211 -4.77 18.71 -1.27
CA ASP A 211 -5.99 18.61 -0.45
C ASP A 211 -5.84 19.35 0.89
N LEU A 212 -4.72 19.19 1.60
CA LEU A 212 -4.47 19.92 2.84
C LEU A 212 -4.45 21.44 2.62
N ASN A 213 -3.82 21.93 1.55
CA ASN A 213 -3.81 23.36 1.25
C ASN A 213 -5.23 23.88 0.99
N ALA A 214 -6.04 23.13 0.23
CA ALA A 214 -7.44 23.48 -0.02
C ALA A 214 -8.28 23.48 1.28
N VAL A 215 -8.01 22.57 2.22
CA VAL A 215 -8.62 22.62 3.56
C VAL A 215 -8.25 23.90 4.29
N LEU A 216 -6.98 24.27 4.29
CA LEU A 216 -6.52 25.48 4.98
C LEU A 216 -7.11 26.76 4.39
N GLU A 217 -7.34 26.80 3.07
CA GLU A 217 -8.00 27.93 2.38
C GLU A 217 -9.50 28.05 2.70
N THR A 218 -10.15 26.94 3.06
CA THR A 218 -11.62 26.87 3.25
C THR A 218 -12.04 26.73 4.70
N ILE A 219 -11.09 26.73 5.65
CA ILE A 219 -11.38 26.44 7.05
C ILE A 219 -12.26 27.53 7.65
N THR A 220 -13.37 27.12 8.26
CA THR A 220 -14.29 27.99 9.01
C THR A 220 -14.33 27.57 10.47
N ASN A 221 -14.75 28.46 11.37
CA ASN A 221 -14.90 28.13 12.79
C ASN A 221 -16.09 27.17 13.00
N GLY A 222 -15.84 25.87 13.17
CA GLY A 222 -16.84 24.84 13.48
C GLY A 222 -16.21 23.45 13.70
N PRO A 223 -16.88 22.54 14.44
CA PRO A 223 -16.34 21.21 14.76
C PRO A 223 -16.11 20.31 13.52
N GLU A 224 -16.88 20.51 12.45
CA GLU A 224 -16.70 19.78 11.19
C GLU A 224 -15.37 20.14 10.51
N SER A 225 -15.03 21.44 10.47
CA SER A 225 -13.75 21.95 9.96
C SER A 225 -12.55 21.39 10.72
N GLN A 226 -12.68 21.18 12.04
CA GLN A 226 -11.64 20.55 12.87
C GLN A 226 -11.36 19.12 12.41
N LYS A 227 -12.42 18.30 12.26
CA LYS A 227 -12.29 16.90 11.83
C LYS A 227 -11.68 16.82 10.42
N ILE A 228 -12.17 17.66 9.52
CA ILE A 228 -11.65 17.82 8.15
C ILE A 228 -10.14 18.12 8.12
N LEU A 229 -9.70 19.07 8.94
CA LEU A 229 -8.28 19.44 9.05
C LEU A 229 -7.44 18.30 9.61
N GLN A 230 -7.94 17.62 10.65
CA GLN A 230 -7.28 16.46 11.23
C GLN A 230 -7.12 15.34 10.21
N ASP A 231 -8.17 15.03 9.44
CA ASP A 231 -8.16 13.99 8.42
C ASP A 231 -7.14 14.30 7.30
N ALA A 232 -7.09 15.54 6.82
CA ALA A 232 -6.14 15.96 5.78
C ALA A 232 -4.68 15.94 6.28
N LEU A 233 -4.44 16.38 7.52
CA LEU A 233 -3.11 16.30 8.14
C LEU A 233 -2.64 14.85 8.31
N ASN A 234 -3.53 13.97 8.78
CA ASN A 234 -3.25 12.55 8.95
C ASN A 234 -3.04 11.85 7.60
N HIS A 235 -3.80 12.22 6.58
CA HIS A 235 -3.63 11.69 5.22
C HIS A 235 -2.24 12.04 4.66
N LEU A 236 -1.85 13.31 4.72
CA LEU A 236 -0.51 13.73 4.28
C LEU A 236 0.59 12.98 5.06
N TYR A 237 0.48 12.89 6.39
CA TYR A 237 1.46 12.16 7.20
C TYR A 237 1.58 10.68 6.81
N ARG A 238 0.45 10.00 6.56
CA ARG A 238 0.44 8.60 6.10
C ARG A 238 1.11 8.44 4.74
N GLU A 239 0.84 9.31 3.78
CA GLU A 239 1.48 9.24 2.46
C GLU A 239 2.98 9.56 2.53
N GLU A 240 3.41 10.51 3.37
CA GLU A 240 4.85 10.78 3.60
C GLU A 240 5.58 9.53 4.15
N LEU A 241 4.97 8.79 5.08
CA LEU A 241 5.51 7.53 5.61
C LEU A 241 5.50 6.39 4.58
N ARG A 242 4.41 6.25 3.81
CA ARG A 242 4.28 5.22 2.76
C ARG A 242 5.30 5.45 1.66
N PHE A 243 5.53 6.69 1.25
CA PHE A 243 6.60 7.06 0.33
C PHE A 243 7.98 6.63 0.86
N LEU A 244 8.30 6.98 2.11
CA LEU A 244 9.56 6.53 2.73
C LEU A 244 9.71 5.01 2.73
N ASN A 245 8.64 4.27 3.07
CA ASN A 245 8.68 2.81 3.08
C ASN A 245 8.94 2.22 1.69
N SER A 246 8.26 2.73 0.64
CA SER A 246 8.50 2.31 -0.74
C SER A 246 9.95 2.58 -1.18
N VAL A 247 10.52 3.73 -0.81
CA VAL A 247 11.93 4.06 -1.12
C VAL A 247 12.89 3.09 -0.44
N ILE A 248 12.70 2.81 0.86
CA ILE A 248 13.54 1.87 1.60
C ILE A 248 13.42 0.46 1.01
N ARG A 249 12.20 0.02 0.71
CA ARG A 249 11.93 -1.27 0.10
C ARG A 249 12.63 -1.43 -1.25
N TYR A 250 12.50 -0.43 -2.11
CA TYR A 250 13.19 -0.39 -3.40
C TYR A 250 14.71 -0.52 -3.26
N ASN A 251 15.32 0.22 -2.33
CA ASN A 251 16.77 0.20 -2.11
C ASN A 251 17.27 -1.10 -1.48
N GLN A 252 16.43 -1.81 -0.72
CA GLN A 252 16.75 -3.16 -0.25
C GLN A 252 16.80 -4.17 -1.41
N GLU A 253 15.89 -4.07 -2.38
CA GLU A 253 15.90 -4.92 -3.58
C GLU A 253 17.08 -4.58 -4.50
N ILE A 254 17.46 -3.30 -4.61
CA ILE A 254 18.70 -2.88 -5.29
C ILE A 254 19.91 -3.56 -4.63
N ALA A 255 19.99 -3.55 -3.30
CA ALA A 255 21.09 -4.21 -2.59
C ALA A 255 21.08 -5.73 -2.82
N ALA A 256 19.90 -6.36 -2.81
CA ALA A 256 19.76 -7.78 -3.11
C ALA A 256 20.20 -8.13 -4.55
N TYR A 257 20.13 -7.19 -5.49
CA TYR A 257 20.60 -7.35 -6.86
C TYR A 257 22.09 -7.07 -7.00
N ALA A 258 22.55 -5.91 -6.53
CA ALA A 258 23.89 -5.40 -6.76
C ALA A 258 24.98 -6.20 -6.02
N ILE A 259 24.71 -6.61 -4.76
CA ILE A 259 25.75 -7.22 -3.92
C ILE A 259 26.19 -8.59 -4.44
N PRO A 260 25.30 -9.54 -4.79
CA PRO A 260 25.71 -10.81 -5.39
C PRO A 260 26.45 -10.65 -6.72
N LEU A 261 26.27 -9.52 -7.41
CA LEU A 261 26.91 -9.26 -8.69
C LEU A 261 28.32 -8.69 -8.53
N ALA A 262 28.61 -8.03 -7.41
CA ALA A 262 29.93 -7.51 -7.09
C ALA A 262 30.90 -8.68 -6.77
N SER A 263 32.10 -8.65 -7.37
CA SER A 263 33.18 -9.55 -6.98
C SER A 263 33.53 -9.32 -5.49
N PRO A 264 33.93 -10.36 -4.73
CA PRO A 264 34.45 -10.20 -3.37
C PRO A 264 35.56 -9.14 -3.24
N GLN A 265 36.35 -8.95 -4.31
CA GLN A 265 37.45 -8.00 -4.41
C GLN A 265 37.02 -6.58 -4.82
N THR A 266 35.73 -6.37 -5.11
CA THR A 266 35.22 -5.05 -5.50
C THR A 266 35.45 -4.05 -4.37
N PRO A 267 36.13 -2.91 -4.61
CA PRO A 267 36.35 -1.89 -3.59
C PRO A 267 35.04 -1.42 -2.98
N VAL A 268 35.05 -1.11 -1.69
CA VAL A 268 33.85 -0.75 -0.93
C VAL A 268 33.17 0.49 -1.49
N GLU A 269 33.94 1.47 -1.95
CA GLU A 269 33.45 2.70 -2.56
C GLU A 269 32.68 2.41 -3.85
N LYS A 270 33.14 1.40 -4.61
CA LYS A 270 32.48 0.95 -5.83
C LYS A 270 31.20 0.17 -5.51
N VAL A 271 31.22 -0.68 -4.49
CA VAL A 271 30.00 -1.36 -4.00
C VAL A 271 28.96 -0.34 -3.51
N SER A 272 29.37 0.64 -2.72
CA SER A 272 28.49 1.74 -2.28
C SER A 272 27.94 2.52 -3.47
N ALA A 273 28.79 2.87 -4.44
CA ALA A 273 28.37 3.54 -5.66
C ALA A 273 27.34 2.74 -6.47
N MET A 274 27.47 1.40 -6.55
CA MET A 274 26.47 0.54 -7.19
C MET A 274 25.11 0.61 -6.51
N LEU A 275 25.01 1.01 -5.24
CA LEU A 275 23.72 1.09 -4.53
C LEU A 275 23.04 2.46 -4.67
N VAL A 276 23.83 3.53 -4.78
CA VAL A 276 23.30 4.90 -4.61
C VAL A 276 23.61 5.86 -5.75
N LYS A 277 24.59 5.59 -6.62
CA LYS A 277 24.93 6.51 -7.71
C LYS A 277 24.04 6.26 -8.92
N ARG A 278 23.48 7.35 -9.46
CA ARG A 278 23.03 7.40 -10.85
C ARG A 278 24.24 7.22 -11.75
N GLU A 279 24.30 6.10 -12.46
CA GLU A 279 25.24 6.00 -13.56
C GLU A 279 24.86 7.00 -14.64
N SER A 280 25.74 7.98 -14.86
CA SER A 280 25.64 8.85 -16.04
C SER A 280 25.64 7.96 -17.29
N PRO A 281 24.65 8.07 -18.19
CA PRO A 281 24.59 7.26 -19.40
C PRO A 281 25.80 7.47 -20.33
N ASN A 282 26.58 8.54 -20.11
CA ASN A 282 27.80 8.85 -20.86
C ASN A 282 29.09 8.48 -20.11
N ALA A 283 29.02 7.84 -18.94
CA ALA A 283 30.21 7.26 -18.34
C ALA A 283 30.58 6.02 -19.18
N PRO A 284 31.67 6.06 -19.97
CA PRO A 284 32.13 4.87 -20.66
C PRO A 284 32.35 3.77 -19.62
N PHE A 285 32.16 2.50 -20.02
CA PHE A 285 32.47 1.29 -19.25
C PHE A 285 33.94 1.21 -18.78
N ALA A 286 34.75 2.26 -19.00
CA ALA A 286 36.13 2.37 -18.55
C ALA A 286 36.19 2.13 -17.04
N GLU A 287 36.70 0.94 -16.67
CA GLU A 287 36.87 0.38 -15.32
C GLU A 287 35.66 -0.35 -14.66
N PHE A 288 34.67 -0.82 -15.43
CA PHE A 288 33.92 -2.04 -15.06
C PHE A 288 34.50 -3.29 -15.73
N THR A 289 35.79 -3.28 -16.06
CA THR A 289 36.60 -4.49 -16.17
C THR A 289 36.52 -5.25 -14.84
N LEU A 290 35.48 -6.08 -14.69
CA LEU A 290 35.71 -7.42 -14.19
C LEU A 290 36.88 -7.93 -15.02
N ASP A 291 38.06 -8.02 -14.43
CA ASP A 291 39.23 -8.57 -15.10
C ASP A 291 38.82 -9.88 -15.77
N ARG A 292 38.69 -9.83 -17.10
CA ARG A 292 38.26 -10.98 -17.92
C ARG A 292 39.25 -12.14 -17.75
N GLU A 293 40.48 -11.82 -17.36
CA GLU A 293 41.55 -12.75 -16.99
C GLU A 293 41.38 -13.34 -15.57
N SER A 294 40.79 -12.62 -14.61
CA SER A 294 40.50 -13.16 -13.26
C SER A 294 39.30 -14.11 -13.24
N LEU A 295 38.32 -13.91 -14.13
CA LEU A 295 37.10 -14.73 -14.18
C LEU A 295 37.29 -16.08 -14.90
N THR A 296 38.29 -16.22 -15.77
CA THR A 296 38.56 -17.48 -16.48
C THR A 296 39.30 -18.52 -15.63
N GLN A 297 39.90 -18.13 -14.48
CA GLN A 297 40.56 -19.07 -13.55
C GLN A 297 39.68 -19.56 -12.38
N GLN A 298 38.49 -19.02 -12.18
CA GLN A 298 37.57 -19.40 -11.08
C GLN A 298 36.43 -20.36 -11.51
N GLY A 299 36.65 -21.19 -12.52
CA GLY A 299 35.76 -22.31 -12.87
C GLY A 299 35.80 -23.51 -11.90
N GLY A 300 36.25 -23.31 -10.66
CA GLY A 300 36.27 -24.32 -9.60
C GLY A 300 35.10 -24.13 -8.66
N GLY A 301 34.17 -25.09 -8.63
CA GLY A 301 32.89 -25.03 -7.94
C GLY A 301 32.94 -24.44 -6.52
N LEU A 302 32.39 -23.23 -6.38
CA LEU A 302 31.94 -22.73 -5.10
C LEU A 302 30.51 -23.24 -4.89
N THR A 303 30.37 -24.31 -4.11
CA THR A 303 29.08 -24.63 -3.47
C THR A 303 28.63 -23.42 -2.65
N PRO A 304 27.38 -22.95 -2.78
CA PRO A 304 26.89 -21.85 -1.96
C PRO A 304 26.84 -22.29 -0.49
N THR A 305 27.74 -21.76 0.34
CA THR A 305 27.63 -21.83 1.79
C THR A 305 26.37 -21.08 2.20
N ASN A 306 25.42 -21.85 2.74
CA ASN A 306 24.13 -21.39 3.23
C ASN A 306 24.34 -20.32 4.32
N PRO A 307 23.87 -19.06 4.17
CA PRO A 307 23.96 -18.09 5.25
C PRO A 307 23.11 -18.57 6.45
N ARG A 308 23.57 -18.27 7.67
CA ARG A 308 22.92 -18.66 8.92
C ARG A 308 21.40 -18.40 8.89
N PRO A 309 20.54 -19.39 9.18
CA PRO A 309 19.08 -19.27 9.06
C PRO A 309 18.41 -18.35 10.11
N LEU A 310 19.12 -17.92 11.15
CA LEU A 310 18.53 -17.14 12.25
C LEU A 310 18.07 -15.73 11.82
N LEU A 311 18.77 -15.07 10.89
CA LEU A 311 18.40 -13.69 10.48
C LEU A 311 17.18 -13.61 9.55
N ARG A 312 16.90 -14.66 8.78
CA ARG A 312 15.74 -14.67 7.87
C ARG A 312 14.44 -14.83 8.64
N ALA A 313 14.45 -15.69 9.66
CA ALA A 313 13.31 -15.91 10.54
C ALA A 313 13.00 -14.65 11.36
N GLU A 314 14.00 -13.94 11.88
CA GLU A 314 13.80 -12.66 12.59
C GLU A 314 13.32 -11.54 11.66
N TRP A 315 13.77 -11.48 10.41
CA TRP A 315 13.29 -10.51 9.42
C TRP A 315 11.82 -10.74 9.03
N GLU A 316 11.42 -11.99 8.79
CA GLU A 316 10.03 -12.36 8.50
C GLU A 316 9.12 -12.16 9.73
N LEU A 317 9.65 -12.39 10.94
CA LEU A 317 8.98 -12.06 12.21
C LEU A 317 8.86 -10.55 12.42
N HIS A 318 9.86 -9.76 12.02
CA HIS A 318 9.82 -8.30 12.13
C HIS A 318 8.86 -7.66 11.11
N GLN A 319 8.73 -8.19 9.90
CA GLN A 319 7.70 -7.74 8.95
C GLN A 319 6.29 -7.98 9.50
N SER A 320 6.06 -9.12 10.15
CA SER A 320 4.78 -9.44 10.81
C SER A 320 4.56 -8.61 12.10
N VAL A 321 5.62 -8.19 12.80
CA VAL A 321 5.55 -7.28 13.95
C VAL A 321 5.43 -5.80 13.56
N THR A 322 5.92 -5.37 12.39
CA THR A 322 5.63 -4.03 11.84
C THR A 322 4.30 -3.98 11.08
N ALA A 323 3.80 -5.14 10.61
CA ALA A 323 2.42 -5.30 10.14
C ALA A 323 1.40 -5.36 11.28
N ARG A 324 1.83 -5.49 12.55
CA ARG A 324 1.10 -4.86 13.66
C ARG A 324 1.21 -3.35 13.48
N LYS A 325 0.38 -2.84 12.56
CA LYS A 325 0.03 -1.43 12.41
C LYS A 325 -0.21 -0.85 13.81
N PHE A 326 0.16 0.42 13.95
CA PHE A 326 -0.12 1.34 15.06
C PHE A 326 -1.22 0.85 16.03
N PRO A 327 -1.09 1.10 17.35
CA PRO A 327 -2.22 0.92 18.23
C PRO A 327 -3.34 1.82 17.71
N PHE A 328 -4.30 1.24 16.98
CA PHE A 328 -5.64 1.74 17.01
C PHE A 328 -5.97 1.72 18.49
N GLU A 329 -6.10 2.92 19.06
CA GLU A 329 -6.89 3.12 20.25
C GLU A 329 -8.06 2.16 20.15
N THR A 330 -8.10 1.21 21.08
CA THR A 330 -9.30 0.44 21.33
C THR A 330 -10.36 1.47 21.65
N GLN A 331 -11.07 1.96 20.63
CA GLN A 331 -12.37 2.56 20.84
C GLN A 331 -13.16 1.41 21.44
N VAL A 332 -13.29 1.47 22.77
CA VAL A 332 -14.25 0.69 23.52
C VAL A 332 -15.53 0.77 22.72
N ALA A 333 -15.95 -0.38 22.16
CA ALA A 333 -17.21 -0.48 21.48
C ALA A 333 -18.26 0.24 22.33
N PRO A 334 -19.07 1.18 21.79
CA PRO A 334 -20.16 1.72 22.56
C PRO A 334 -21.02 0.53 22.96
N THR A 335 -21.03 0.22 24.25
CA THR A 335 -22.00 -0.71 24.84
C THR A 335 -23.35 -0.30 24.29
N PRO A 336 -24.12 -1.18 23.63
CA PRO A 336 -25.47 -0.82 23.21
C PRO A 336 -26.19 -0.41 24.49
N ALA A 337 -26.55 0.87 24.56
CA ALA A 337 -27.45 1.36 25.59
C ALA A 337 -28.75 0.61 25.35
N VAL A 338 -28.95 -0.44 26.14
CA VAL A 338 -30.23 -1.13 26.24
C VAL A 338 -31.20 -0.07 26.76
N ILE A 339 -31.97 0.51 25.84
CA ILE A 339 -33.15 1.30 26.18
C ILE A 339 -34.14 0.30 26.75
N HIS A 340 -34.08 0.11 28.07
CA HIS A 340 -35.21 -0.45 28.80
C HIS A 340 -36.34 0.57 28.72
N SER A 341 -37.29 0.31 27.82
CA SER A 341 -38.63 0.87 27.84
C SER A 341 -39.28 0.55 29.20
N ARG A 342 -39.06 1.43 30.16
CA ARG A 342 -39.73 1.40 31.47
C ARG A 342 -41.16 1.90 31.24
N GLN A 343 -42.09 0.97 31.05
CA GLN A 343 -43.52 1.24 31.15
C GLN A 343 -43.80 1.78 32.57
N VAL A 344 -44.03 3.08 32.66
CA VAL A 344 -44.55 3.73 33.87
C VAL A 344 -46.07 3.70 33.76
N ALA A 345 -46.68 3.05 34.76
CA ALA A 345 -48.12 2.99 34.94
C ALA A 345 -48.73 4.40 35.06
N VAL A 346 -49.84 4.60 34.37
CA VAL A 346 -50.73 5.76 34.49
C VAL A 346 -51.54 5.62 35.79
N PRO A 347 -51.66 6.70 36.58
CA PRO A 347 -52.87 6.92 37.34
C PRO A 347 -53.59 8.19 36.86
N ASP A 348 -54.90 8.02 36.72
CA ASP A 348 -55.90 9.03 36.39
C ASP A 348 -55.89 10.23 37.35
N SER A 349 -56.16 11.43 36.80
CA SER A 349 -57.32 12.29 37.15
C SER A 349 -57.01 13.81 37.24
N ILE A 350 -58.00 14.59 36.77
CA ILE A 350 -58.42 15.99 37.06
C ILE A 350 -57.67 17.16 36.32
N PRO A 351 -58.32 18.32 36.03
CA PRO A 351 -59.29 18.64 34.96
C PRO A 351 -58.85 19.87 34.09
N PRO A 352 -59.65 20.38 33.12
CA PRO A 352 -59.15 21.29 32.08
C PRO A 352 -59.15 22.76 32.52
N SER A 353 -58.09 23.49 32.14
CA SER A 353 -58.03 24.95 32.22
C SER A 353 -58.11 25.56 30.82
N THR A 354 -58.97 26.57 30.74
CA THR A 354 -59.44 27.34 29.59
C THR A 354 -58.32 28.11 28.87
N PRO A 355 -58.39 28.32 27.53
CA PRO A 355 -57.41 29.13 26.80
C PRO A 355 -57.75 30.63 26.87
N GLY A 356 -56.77 31.44 27.27
CA GLY A 356 -56.76 32.90 27.11
C GLY A 356 -55.86 33.31 25.93
N PRO A 357 -56.22 34.36 25.16
CA PRO A 357 -55.60 34.69 23.89
C PRO A 357 -54.39 35.63 24.07
N THR A 358 -53.32 35.47 23.31
CA THR A 358 -52.28 36.52 23.19
C THR A 358 -51.60 36.48 21.81
N GLN A 359 -52.06 37.42 20.99
CA GLN A 359 -51.34 38.35 20.12
C GLN A 359 -50.45 37.84 18.98
N ALA A 360 -50.87 38.30 17.80
CA ALA A 360 -50.16 38.32 16.53
C ALA A 360 -48.91 39.22 16.58
N PRO A 361 -47.84 38.89 15.83
CA PRO A 361 -46.81 39.84 15.51
C PRO A 361 -47.15 40.66 14.26
N GLU A 362 -46.72 41.91 14.35
CA GLU A 362 -46.98 43.03 13.46
C GLU A 362 -46.43 42.84 12.05
N ARG A 363 -47.21 43.40 11.13
CA ARG A 363 -46.97 43.58 9.70
C ARG A 363 -45.92 44.68 9.52
N PHE A 364 -44.73 44.33 9.03
CA PHE A 364 -43.78 45.31 8.49
C PHE A 364 -44.11 45.55 7.01
N GLU A 365 -44.64 46.74 6.72
CA GLU A 365 -44.71 47.36 5.40
C GLU A 365 -43.51 48.31 5.25
N SER A 366 -42.62 48.06 4.29
CA SER A 366 -41.69 48.98 3.60
C SER A 366 -40.68 48.11 2.82
N GLU A 367 -40.27 48.35 1.58
CA GLU A 367 -40.41 49.48 0.67
C GLU A 367 -40.11 48.96 -0.75
N GLU A 368 -40.94 49.35 -1.72
CA GLU A 368 -40.67 49.23 -3.15
C GLU A 368 -39.47 50.11 -3.52
N TRP A 369 -38.37 49.50 -3.96
CA TRP A 369 -37.35 50.19 -4.75
C TRP A 369 -37.48 49.76 -6.21
N THR A 370 -38.18 50.60 -6.97
CA THR A 370 -38.06 50.65 -8.43
C THR A 370 -36.78 51.39 -8.78
N SER A 371 -36.03 50.89 -9.74
CA SER A 371 -34.99 51.66 -10.42
C SER A 371 -35.00 51.36 -11.92
N PRO A 372 -34.84 52.41 -12.75
CA PRO A 372 -35.18 52.35 -14.16
C PRO A 372 -34.02 51.88 -15.04
N ILE A 373 -34.43 51.37 -16.20
CA ILE A 373 -33.65 51.12 -17.40
C ILE A 373 -32.88 52.40 -17.79
N SER A 374 -31.58 52.26 -18.07
CA SER A 374 -30.84 53.23 -18.87
C SER A 374 -29.94 52.49 -19.86
N THR A 375 -30.46 52.38 -21.08
CA THR A 375 -29.75 52.02 -22.31
C THR A 375 -28.88 53.20 -22.74
N SER A 376 -27.57 52.98 -22.87
CA SER A 376 -26.68 53.83 -23.67
C SER A 376 -25.99 52.98 -24.71
N GLU A 377 -26.50 53.08 -25.93
CA GLU A 377 -25.80 52.75 -27.16
C GLU A 377 -24.62 53.72 -27.33
N MET A 378 -23.46 53.20 -27.73
CA MET A 378 -22.50 53.93 -28.58
C MET A 378 -21.76 52.92 -29.46
N PRO A 379 -21.47 53.27 -30.73
CA PRO A 379 -20.93 52.37 -31.73
C PRO A 379 -19.40 52.46 -31.77
N VAL A 380 -18.71 51.32 -31.91
CA VAL A 380 -17.35 51.30 -32.48
C VAL A 380 -17.22 50.12 -33.43
N GLU A 381 -17.26 50.48 -34.70
CA GLU A 381 -16.85 49.71 -35.86
C GLU A 381 -15.33 49.54 -35.82
N SER A 382 -14.84 48.30 -35.74
CA SER A 382 -13.43 47.98 -36.02
C SER A 382 -13.35 46.62 -36.69
N THR A 383 -13.31 46.68 -38.02
CA THR A 383 -13.07 45.60 -38.95
C THR A 383 -11.61 45.14 -38.87
N PHE A 384 -11.39 43.90 -38.43
CA PHE A 384 -10.18 43.13 -38.76
C PHE A 384 -10.58 41.70 -39.17
N PRO A 385 -9.96 41.12 -40.20
CA PRO A 385 -10.41 39.85 -40.77
C PRO A 385 -9.89 38.67 -39.94
N SER A 386 -10.81 37.96 -39.29
CA SER A 386 -10.57 36.61 -38.79
C SER A 386 -10.51 35.64 -39.95
N GLN A 387 -9.30 35.31 -40.42
CA GLN A 387 -9.06 34.02 -41.07
C GLN A 387 -8.85 32.98 -39.98
N GLU A 388 -9.95 32.43 -39.47
CA GLU A 388 -9.93 31.13 -38.79
C GLU A 388 -9.61 30.07 -39.84
N GLN A 389 -8.36 29.59 -39.84
CA GLN A 389 -8.08 28.29 -40.43
C GLN A 389 -8.78 27.24 -39.57
N PRO A 390 -9.49 26.27 -40.17
CA PRO A 390 -10.09 25.19 -39.43
C PRO A 390 -8.96 24.34 -38.85
N ILE A 391 -8.69 24.51 -37.56
CA ILE A 391 -7.95 23.53 -36.79
C ILE A 391 -8.78 22.26 -36.89
N GLN A 392 -8.26 21.26 -37.61
CA GLN A 392 -8.75 19.89 -37.55
C GLN A 392 -8.80 19.51 -36.08
N ARG A 393 -10.02 19.49 -35.52
CA ARG A 393 -10.27 18.85 -34.24
C ARG A 393 -9.78 17.42 -34.42
N VAL A 394 -8.68 17.10 -33.75
CA VAL A 394 -8.33 15.71 -33.48
C VAL A 394 -9.56 15.17 -32.76
N ASN A 395 -10.29 14.29 -33.45
CA ASN A 395 -11.31 13.48 -32.82
C ASN A 395 -10.61 12.75 -31.69
N TYR A 396 -10.82 13.22 -30.46
CA TYR A 396 -10.69 12.36 -29.31
C TYR A 396 -11.74 11.29 -29.55
N GLU A 397 -11.31 10.13 -30.03
CA GLU A 397 -11.94 8.89 -29.64
C GLU A 397 -11.80 8.84 -28.12
N THR A 398 -12.70 9.53 -27.42
CA THR A 398 -13.30 8.95 -26.23
C THR A 398 -13.68 7.55 -26.69
N ASN A 399 -12.86 6.56 -26.32
CA ASN A 399 -13.36 5.24 -26.10
C ASN A 399 -14.60 5.47 -25.25
N THR A 400 -15.75 5.45 -25.92
CA THR A 400 -17.03 5.26 -25.29
C THR A 400 -16.79 4.07 -24.39
N LEU A 401 -16.64 4.35 -23.09
CA LEU A 401 -17.29 3.56 -22.07
C LEU A 401 -18.70 3.37 -22.62
N GLN A 402 -18.89 2.33 -23.43
CA GLN A 402 -20.18 1.72 -23.58
C GLN A 402 -20.55 1.48 -22.14
N GLN A 403 -21.45 2.32 -21.64
CA GLN A 403 -22.19 2.08 -20.44
C GLN A 403 -22.90 0.76 -20.74
N THR A 404 -22.21 -0.36 -20.50
CA THR A 404 -22.86 -1.60 -20.09
C THR A 404 -23.86 -1.15 -19.04
N PRO A 405 -25.15 -1.53 -19.18
CA PRO A 405 -26.23 -1.03 -18.33
C PRO A 405 -25.71 -1.04 -16.91
N ALA A 406 -25.53 0.16 -16.34
CA ALA A 406 -24.73 0.36 -15.14
C ALA A 406 -25.17 -0.68 -14.12
N ASP A 407 -24.28 -1.62 -13.80
CA ASP A 407 -24.58 -2.65 -12.84
C ASP A 407 -24.96 -1.91 -11.56
N ASN A 408 -26.23 -2.01 -11.15
CA ASN A 408 -26.74 -1.39 -9.94
C ASN A 408 -26.10 -1.98 -8.66
N SER A 409 -25.02 -2.76 -8.79
CA SER A 409 -24.29 -3.42 -7.73
C SER A 409 -23.75 -2.42 -6.70
N PHE A 410 -23.18 -1.29 -7.13
CA PHE A 410 -22.68 -0.27 -6.19
C PHE A 410 -23.79 0.44 -5.41
N GLN A 411 -25.02 0.50 -5.93
CA GLN A 411 -26.14 1.14 -5.23
C GLN A 411 -26.69 0.29 -4.09
N ASN A 412 -26.62 -1.03 -4.22
CA ASN A 412 -27.12 -1.95 -3.19
C ASN A 412 -26.03 -2.45 -2.23
N GLY A 413 -24.77 -2.11 -2.48
CA GLY A 413 -23.62 -2.70 -1.79
C GLY A 413 -23.10 -3.91 -2.56
N MET A 414 -21.77 -4.03 -2.60
CA MET A 414 -21.05 -5.05 -3.36
C MET A 414 -21.38 -6.48 -2.90
N TYR A 415 -21.72 -6.65 -1.61
CA TYR A 415 -21.94 -7.93 -0.96
C TYR A 415 -23.37 -8.14 -0.49
N SER A 416 -24.33 -7.38 -1.03
CA SER A 416 -25.75 -7.44 -0.64
C SER A 416 -26.37 -8.85 -0.73
N GLY A 417 -25.93 -9.67 -1.68
CA GLY A 417 -26.40 -11.07 -1.81
C GLY A 417 -26.02 -11.98 -0.64
N LEU A 418 -25.00 -11.64 0.14
CA LEU A 418 -24.55 -12.45 1.28
C LEU A 418 -25.40 -12.22 2.53
N GLN A 419 -26.00 -11.04 2.70
CA GLN A 419 -26.71 -10.67 3.93
C GLN A 419 -27.91 -11.58 4.25
N SER A 420 -28.49 -12.24 3.24
CA SER A 420 -29.60 -13.18 3.41
C SER A 420 -29.17 -14.62 3.71
N MET A 421 -27.87 -14.93 3.66
CA MET A 421 -27.35 -16.28 3.87
C MET A 421 -27.14 -16.57 5.37
N PRO A 422 -27.17 -17.83 5.81
CA PRO A 422 -26.68 -18.23 7.13
C PRO A 422 -25.23 -17.76 7.37
N GLU A 423 -24.88 -17.39 8.61
CA GLU A 423 -23.57 -16.80 8.94
C GLU A 423 -22.38 -17.67 8.49
N GLU A 424 -22.47 -18.99 8.65
CA GLU A 424 -21.44 -19.93 8.18
C GLU A 424 -21.27 -19.91 6.65
N ASP A 425 -22.39 -19.84 5.92
CA ASP A 425 -22.37 -19.74 4.46
C ASP A 425 -21.84 -18.36 4.01
N GLN A 426 -22.09 -17.28 4.77
CA GLN A 426 -21.54 -15.95 4.47
C GLN A 426 -20.02 -15.97 4.44
N VAL A 427 -19.36 -16.61 5.41
CA VAL A 427 -17.89 -16.70 5.47
C VAL A 427 -17.34 -17.44 4.25
N ARG A 428 -17.97 -18.57 3.90
CA ARG A 428 -17.57 -19.37 2.74
C ARG A 428 -17.71 -18.56 1.46
N GLU A 429 -18.91 -18.06 1.17
CA GLU A 429 -19.17 -17.32 -0.07
C GLU A 429 -18.34 -16.03 -0.15
N PHE A 430 -18.13 -15.34 0.96
CA PHE A 430 -17.25 -14.17 1.00
C PHE A 430 -15.80 -14.53 0.65
N ALA A 431 -15.26 -15.62 1.21
CA ALA A 431 -13.94 -16.12 0.83
C ALA A 431 -13.85 -16.48 -0.66
N HIS A 432 -14.89 -17.09 -1.23
CA HIS A 432 -14.94 -17.40 -2.66
C HIS A 432 -14.96 -16.15 -3.53
N LEU A 433 -15.76 -15.13 -3.18
CA LEU A 433 -15.82 -13.86 -3.93
C LEU A 433 -14.46 -13.14 -3.96
N LEU A 434 -13.75 -13.11 -2.84
CA LEU A 434 -12.44 -12.45 -2.73
C LEU A 434 -11.31 -13.22 -3.44
N HIS A 435 -11.50 -14.51 -3.71
CA HIS A 435 -10.50 -15.36 -4.36
C HIS A 435 -10.86 -15.71 -5.81
N TRP A 436 -11.96 -15.16 -6.33
CA TRP A 436 -12.38 -15.36 -7.71
C TRP A 436 -11.33 -14.81 -8.67
N GLU A 437 -10.81 -15.64 -9.56
CA GLU A 437 -9.83 -15.21 -10.56
C GLU A 437 -10.48 -14.31 -11.62
N ARG A 438 -10.53 -13.00 -11.36
CA ARG A 438 -10.72 -12.02 -12.43
C ARG A 438 -9.52 -12.16 -13.36
N LYS A 439 -9.77 -12.34 -14.66
CA LYS A 439 -8.71 -12.31 -15.68
C LYS A 439 -8.09 -10.92 -15.68
N SER A 440 -7.07 -10.72 -14.85
CA SER A 440 -6.29 -9.48 -14.81
C SER A 440 -5.09 -9.65 -15.72
N ASP A 441 -4.97 -8.78 -16.72
CA ASP A 441 -3.81 -8.74 -17.63
C ASP A 441 -2.49 -8.44 -16.89
N ARG A 442 -2.57 -8.02 -15.60
CA ARG A 442 -1.43 -7.70 -14.75
C ARG A 442 -0.67 -8.91 -14.25
N HIS A 443 -1.30 -10.09 -14.21
CA HIS A 443 -0.68 -11.31 -13.70
C HIS A 443 -0.34 -12.24 -14.84
N GLN A 444 0.94 -12.26 -15.22
CA GLN A 444 1.47 -13.32 -16.07
C GLN A 444 1.84 -14.51 -15.17
N GLY A 445 1.29 -15.67 -15.47
CA GLY A 445 1.65 -16.90 -14.77
C GLY A 445 0.79 -18.09 -15.12
N GLU A 446 1.34 -19.28 -14.89
CA GLU A 446 0.64 -20.55 -14.99
C GLU A 446 -0.21 -20.75 -13.73
N SER A 447 -1.52 -20.92 -13.91
CA SER A 447 -2.43 -21.28 -12.82
C SER A 447 -2.01 -22.64 -12.25
N LEU A 448 -1.88 -22.73 -10.93
CA LEU A 448 -1.38 -23.91 -10.25
C LEU A 448 -2.28 -24.24 -9.05
N SER A 449 -2.94 -25.40 -9.09
CA SER A 449 -3.73 -25.88 -7.97
C SER A 449 -2.85 -26.33 -6.80
N LEU A 450 -3.41 -26.34 -5.58
CA LEU A 450 -2.71 -26.81 -4.39
C LEU A 450 -2.22 -28.26 -4.53
N ASN A 451 -3.02 -29.14 -5.15
CA ASN A 451 -2.64 -30.53 -5.36
C ASN A 451 -1.46 -30.67 -6.33
N GLU A 452 -1.47 -29.93 -7.44
CA GLU A 452 -0.35 -29.91 -8.40
C GLU A 452 0.91 -29.35 -7.75
N TRP A 453 0.78 -28.27 -6.97
CA TRP A 453 1.88 -27.69 -6.20
C TRP A 453 2.49 -28.71 -5.22
N LEU A 454 1.66 -29.36 -4.41
CA LEU A 454 2.10 -30.37 -3.44
C LEU A 454 2.70 -31.62 -4.10
N GLY A 455 2.26 -31.94 -5.33
CA GLY A 455 2.81 -33.01 -6.15
C GLY A 455 4.24 -32.74 -6.62
N GLN A 456 4.65 -31.48 -6.69
CA GLN A 456 6.00 -31.07 -7.10
C GLN A 456 6.98 -30.88 -5.93
N LEU A 457 6.49 -30.91 -4.68
CA LEU A 457 7.30 -30.72 -3.48
C LEU A 457 7.71 -32.06 -2.84
N SER A 458 8.92 -32.10 -2.27
CA SER A 458 9.29 -33.20 -1.38
C SER A 458 8.44 -33.16 -0.11
N PRO A 459 8.16 -34.30 0.55
CA PRO A 459 7.25 -34.29 1.68
C PRO A 459 7.69 -33.41 2.85
N SER A 460 9.00 -33.27 3.07
CA SER A 460 9.58 -32.36 4.08
C SER A 460 9.36 -30.87 3.81
N GLN A 461 9.13 -30.48 2.56
CA GLN A 461 8.94 -29.08 2.17
C GLN A 461 7.48 -28.65 2.14
N ARG A 462 6.54 -29.60 2.18
CA ARG A 462 5.11 -29.29 2.03
C ARG A 462 4.59 -28.27 3.05
N PRO A 463 4.94 -28.32 4.35
CA PRO A 463 4.46 -27.30 5.29
C PRO A 463 4.86 -25.87 4.91
N ASP A 464 6.14 -25.66 4.56
CA ASP A 464 6.64 -24.36 4.11
C ASP A 464 6.03 -23.95 2.75
N GLY A 465 5.89 -24.92 1.85
CA GLY A 465 5.26 -24.72 0.55
C GLY A 465 3.79 -24.32 0.65
N ILE A 466 3.03 -24.89 1.59
CA ILE A 466 1.62 -24.55 1.84
C ILE A 466 1.51 -23.15 2.42
N ARG A 467 2.35 -22.80 3.41
CA ARG A 467 2.40 -21.43 3.97
C ARG A 467 2.64 -20.38 2.88
N LEU A 468 3.61 -20.64 2.01
CA LEU A 468 3.95 -19.73 0.91
C LEU A 468 2.84 -19.68 -0.16
N TYR A 469 2.22 -20.81 -0.49
CA TYR A 469 1.09 -20.90 -1.40
C TYR A 469 -0.07 -20.02 -0.91
N TRP A 470 -0.47 -20.17 0.35
CA TRP A 470 -1.56 -19.36 0.93
C TRP A 470 -1.20 -17.89 1.07
N LYS A 471 0.04 -17.55 1.44
CA LYS A 471 0.46 -16.14 1.47
C LYS A 471 0.42 -15.48 0.09
N THR A 472 0.70 -16.24 -0.96
CA THR A 472 0.59 -15.77 -2.34
C THR A 472 -0.87 -15.57 -2.76
N ARG A 473 -1.78 -16.48 -2.37
CA ARG A 473 -3.24 -16.30 -2.57
C ARG A 473 -3.77 -15.07 -1.85
N GLU A 474 -3.37 -14.87 -0.60
CA GLU A 474 -3.74 -13.69 0.19
C GLU A 474 -3.32 -12.39 -0.51
N ALA A 475 -2.09 -12.32 -1.01
CA ALA A 475 -1.59 -11.14 -1.70
C ALA A 475 -2.36 -10.83 -2.99
N LEU A 476 -2.72 -11.86 -3.76
CA LEU A 476 -3.57 -11.74 -4.95
C LEU A 476 -4.97 -11.20 -4.58
N ALA A 477 -5.60 -11.74 -3.53
CA ALA A 477 -6.89 -11.26 -3.05
C ALA A 477 -6.83 -9.81 -2.54
N ILE A 478 -5.76 -9.43 -1.82
CA ILE A 478 -5.54 -8.04 -1.38
C ILE A 478 -5.40 -7.10 -2.58
N GLN A 479 -4.71 -7.51 -3.65
CA GLN A 479 -4.65 -6.72 -4.87
C GLN A 479 -6.03 -6.52 -5.48
N GLN A 480 -6.85 -7.57 -5.58
CA GLN A 480 -8.21 -7.46 -6.10
C GLN A 480 -9.05 -6.45 -5.30
N VAL A 481 -8.99 -6.51 -3.96
CA VAL A 481 -9.70 -5.55 -3.09
C VAL A 481 -9.27 -4.11 -3.37
N LYS A 482 -7.97 -3.87 -3.64
CA LYS A 482 -7.45 -2.56 -4.02
C LYS A 482 -7.90 -2.12 -5.41
N GLU A 483 -8.01 -3.05 -6.37
CA GLU A 483 -8.53 -2.76 -7.71
C GLU A 483 -9.99 -2.33 -7.63
N GLU A 484 -10.80 -3.04 -6.84
CA GLU A 484 -12.20 -2.69 -6.56
C GLU A 484 -12.33 -1.34 -5.84
N ALA A 485 -11.44 -1.03 -4.89
CA ALA A 485 -11.39 0.27 -4.24
C ALA A 485 -11.05 1.41 -5.22
N LEU A 486 -10.16 1.16 -6.17
CA LEU A 486 -9.84 2.12 -7.24
C LEU A 486 -11.04 2.29 -8.18
N GLU A 487 -11.70 1.21 -8.59
CA GLU A 487 -12.94 1.25 -9.39
C GLU A 487 -14.03 2.09 -8.71
N ARG A 488 -14.24 1.92 -7.39
CA ARG A 488 -15.15 2.77 -6.60
C ARG A 488 -14.76 4.24 -6.64
N CYS A 489 -13.48 4.57 -6.55
CA CYS A 489 -13.02 5.97 -6.67
C CYS A 489 -13.27 6.53 -8.07
N LEU A 490 -12.94 5.77 -9.12
CA LEU A 490 -13.18 6.18 -10.51
C LEU A 490 -14.67 6.42 -10.78
N PHE A 491 -15.55 5.58 -10.23
CA PHE A 491 -16.99 5.74 -10.31
C PHE A 491 -17.49 7.07 -9.70
N LEU A 492 -16.82 7.57 -8.67
CA LEU A 492 -17.15 8.84 -8.03
C LEU A 492 -16.66 10.08 -8.80
N GLN A 493 -15.87 9.94 -9.87
CA GLN A 493 -15.38 11.08 -10.64
C GLN A 493 -16.51 11.92 -11.24
N VAL A 494 -17.50 11.29 -11.88
CA VAL A 494 -18.62 12.02 -12.51
C VAL A 494 -19.49 12.74 -11.47
N PRO A 495 -20.01 12.08 -10.40
CA PRO A 495 -20.77 12.78 -9.37
C PRO A 495 -19.99 13.92 -8.69
N THR A 496 -18.70 13.72 -8.42
CA THR A 496 -17.86 14.75 -7.80
C THR A 496 -17.67 15.96 -8.73
N LEU A 497 -17.52 15.71 -10.03
CA LEU A 497 -17.39 16.74 -11.04
C LEU A 497 -18.69 17.55 -11.22
N GLU A 498 -19.85 16.93 -11.05
CA GLU A 498 -21.15 17.60 -11.06
C GLU A 498 -21.33 18.49 -9.82
N LEU A 499 -20.85 18.02 -8.66
CA LEU A 499 -20.86 18.76 -7.40
C LEU A 499 -19.75 19.82 -7.28
N ARG A 500 -18.89 20.00 -8.30
CA ARG A 500 -17.72 20.91 -8.22
C ARG A 500 -18.08 22.37 -7.90
N HIS A 501 -19.28 22.80 -8.29
CA HIS A 501 -19.77 24.15 -8.08
C HIS A 501 -20.47 24.33 -6.72
N SER A 502 -20.75 23.23 -6.02
CA SER A 502 -21.29 23.25 -4.65
C SER A 502 -20.21 23.66 -3.64
N PRO A 503 -20.58 24.21 -2.48
CA PRO A 503 -19.63 24.48 -1.40
C PRO A 503 -18.82 23.22 -1.06
N GLY A 504 -17.48 23.32 -1.11
CA GLY A 504 -16.57 22.19 -0.89
C GLY A 504 -16.32 21.28 -2.10
N GLY A 505 -17.01 21.47 -3.22
CA GLY A 505 -16.87 20.64 -4.43
C GLY A 505 -15.47 20.65 -5.04
N ALA A 506 -14.82 21.81 -5.10
CA ALA A 506 -13.44 21.92 -5.58
C ALA A 506 -12.45 21.10 -4.72
N ARG A 507 -12.63 21.11 -3.40
CA ARG A 507 -11.84 20.28 -2.49
C ARG A 507 -12.17 18.79 -2.68
N ALA A 508 -13.44 18.43 -2.85
CA ALA A 508 -13.82 17.04 -3.09
C ALA A 508 -13.10 16.46 -4.32
N MET A 509 -12.90 17.25 -5.38
CA MET A 509 -12.08 16.83 -6.54
C MET A 509 -10.61 16.56 -6.16
N LEU A 510 -9.99 17.41 -5.34
CA LEU A 510 -8.61 17.22 -4.88
C LEU A 510 -8.48 15.99 -3.97
N LEU A 511 -9.42 15.81 -3.04
CA LEU A 511 -9.47 14.63 -2.17
C LEU A 511 -9.66 13.34 -2.97
N LEU A 512 -10.57 13.35 -3.95
CA LEU A 512 -10.79 12.22 -4.85
C LEU A 512 -9.50 11.88 -5.59
N ARG A 513 -8.82 12.88 -6.15
CA ARG A 513 -7.55 12.70 -6.87
C ARG A 513 -6.46 12.15 -5.96
N ALA A 514 -6.35 12.66 -4.74
CA ALA A 514 -5.39 12.17 -3.76
C ALA A 514 -5.63 10.70 -3.39
N LYS A 515 -6.90 10.31 -3.22
CA LYS A 515 -7.28 8.92 -2.94
C LYS A 515 -7.01 8.00 -4.13
N GLU A 516 -7.32 8.42 -5.35
CA GLU A 516 -7.03 7.69 -6.59
C GLU A 516 -5.52 7.41 -6.72
N LEU A 517 -4.68 8.43 -6.57
CA LEU A 517 -3.23 8.29 -6.66
C LEU A 517 -2.65 7.41 -5.54
N SER A 518 -3.16 7.53 -4.31
CA SER A 518 -2.78 6.63 -3.22
C SER A 518 -3.12 5.17 -3.54
N LEU A 519 -4.29 4.89 -4.10
CA LEU A 519 -4.72 3.53 -4.44
C LEU A 519 -3.93 2.96 -5.61
N GLN A 520 -3.63 3.77 -6.63
CA GLN A 520 -2.76 3.36 -7.73
C GLN A 520 -1.36 2.98 -7.22
N ALA A 521 -0.76 3.79 -6.35
CA ALA A 521 0.53 3.48 -5.75
C ALA A 521 0.50 2.22 -4.87
N GLU A 522 -0.63 1.95 -4.20
CA GLU A 522 -0.87 0.71 -3.45
C GLU A 522 -0.97 -0.53 -4.35
N LEU A 523 -1.52 -0.38 -5.55
CA LEU A 523 -1.60 -1.44 -6.56
C LEU A 523 -0.24 -1.76 -7.15
N ASP A 524 0.53 -0.73 -7.53
CA ASP A 524 1.89 -0.90 -8.05
C ASP A 524 2.78 -1.62 -7.02
N GLN A 525 2.61 -1.28 -5.74
CA GLN A 525 3.28 -1.97 -4.65
C GLN A 525 2.87 -3.44 -4.53
N SER A 526 1.55 -3.73 -4.52
CA SER A 526 1.04 -5.10 -4.42
C SER A 526 1.50 -5.97 -5.58
N GLN A 527 1.56 -5.41 -6.79
CA GLN A 527 2.09 -6.11 -7.96
C GLN A 527 3.55 -6.55 -7.73
N ALA A 528 4.40 -5.65 -7.22
CA ALA A 528 5.80 -5.98 -6.93
C ALA A 528 5.93 -7.07 -5.84
N GLU A 529 5.08 -7.02 -4.81
CA GLU A 529 4.99 -8.03 -3.75
C GLU A 529 4.57 -9.41 -4.28
N ILE A 530 3.59 -9.46 -5.20
CA ILE A 530 3.16 -10.70 -5.83
C ILE A 530 4.28 -11.31 -6.65
N VAL A 531 4.98 -10.54 -7.50
CA VAL A 531 6.11 -11.07 -8.29
C VAL A 531 7.18 -11.65 -7.36
N GLN A 532 7.41 -11.05 -6.19
CA GLN A 532 8.33 -11.59 -5.18
C GLN A 532 7.86 -12.93 -4.61
N LEU A 533 6.56 -13.05 -4.28
CA LEU A 533 5.98 -14.29 -3.80
C LEU A 533 6.03 -15.39 -4.87
N GLN A 534 5.76 -15.05 -6.13
CA GLN A 534 5.91 -15.97 -7.26
C GLN A 534 7.37 -16.44 -7.42
N TYR A 535 8.34 -15.55 -7.27
CA TYR A 535 9.76 -15.94 -7.26
C TYR A 535 10.07 -16.90 -6.12
N ARG A 536 9.54 -16.68 -4.92
CA ARG A 536 9.72 -17.60 -3.80
C ARG A 536 9.14 -18.98 -4.10
N LEU A 537 7.97 -19.06 -4.74
CA LEU A 537 7.36 -20.31 -5.19
C LEU A 537 8.26 -21.02 -6.21
N ALA A 538 8.68 -20.30 -7.26
CA ALA A 538 9.57 -20.80 -8.29
C ALA A 538 10.92 -21.31 -7.72
N LYS A 539 11.50 -20.57 -6.77
CA LYS A 539 12.73 -20.96 -6.07
C LYS A 539 12.57 -22.26 -5.29
N LEU A 540 11.43 -22.46 -4.63
CA LEU A 540 11.19 -23.68 -3.86
C LEU A 540 11.15 -24.92 -4.77
N LEU A 541 10.55 -24.81 -5.96
CA LEU A 541 10.56 -25.88 -6.96
C LEU A 541 11.94 -26.13 -7.57
N ASN A 542 12.68 -25.06 -7.89
CA ASN A 542 13.99 -25.22 -8.52
C ASN A 542 14.98 -25.96 -7.61
N ASN A 543 14.87 -25.80 -6.29
CA ASN A 543 15.68 -26.54 -5.33
C ASN A 543 15.47 -28.06 -5.40
N GLN A 544 14.36 -28.54 -5.96
CA GLN A 544 14.09 -29.97 -6.15
C GLN A 544 14.67 -30.50 -7.46
N ASN A 545 14.42 -29.81 -8.57
CA ASN A 545 14.63 -30.39 -9.89
C ASN A 545 16.06 -30.23 -10.42
N GLN A 546 16.90 -29.37 -9.82
CA GLN A 546 18.25 -29.02 -10.31
C GLN A 546 18.30 -28.77 -11.83
N ASP A 547 17.17 -28.38 -12.43
CA ASP A 547 17.03 -28.28 -13.87
C ASP A 547 17.60 -26.93 -14.31
N ALA A 548 18.75 -26.98 -14.97
CA ALA A 548 19.43 -25.80 -15.46
C ALA A 548 18.55 -24.97 -16.42
N SER A 549 17.58 -25.58 -17.09
CA SER A 549 16.66 -24.88 -18.00
C SER A 549 15.70 -23.92 -17.27
N PHE A 550 15.42 -24.15 -15.99
CA PHE A 550 14.54 -23.28 -15.20
C PHE A 550 15.13 -21.88 -14.99
N ALA A 551 16.46 -21.75 -15.07
CA ALA A 551 17.13 -20.46 -14.97
C ALA A 551 16.90 -19.59 -16.21
N GLU A 552 16.65 -20.17 -17.38
CA GLU A 552 16.49 -19.41 -18.64
C GLU A 552 15.09 -18.84 -18.81
N SER A 553 14.06 -19.55 -18.34
CA SER A 553 12.66 -19.14 -18.41
C SER A 553 11.94 -19.50 -17.10
N PRO A 554 11.98 -18.65 -16.06
CA PRO A 554 11.27 -18.91 -14.83
C PRO A 554 9.77 -19.06 -15.09
N ARG A 555 9.18 -20.14 -14.58
CA ARG A 555 7.72 -20.27 -14.59
C ARG A 555 7.14 -19.44 -13.46
N TRP A 556 6.45 -18.37 -13.81
CA TRP A 556 5.67 -17.58 -12.86
C TRP A 556 4.41 -18.36 -12.51
N LEU A 557 4.24 -18.70 -11.23
CA LEU A 557 3.14 -19.55 -10.76
C LEU A 557 2.07 -18.70 -10.09
N LEU A 558 0.81 -18.97 -10.40
CA LEU A 558 -0.34 -18.32 -9.79
C LEU A 558 -1.15 -19.37 -9.05
N PRO A 559 -1.11 -19.42 -7.71
CA PRO A 559 -1.92 -20.36 -6.98
C PRO A 559 -3.40 -20.08 -7.25
N SER A 560 -4.21 -21.12 -7.44
CA SER A 560 -5.60 -20.99 -7.89
C SER A 560 -6.66 -21.61 -6.98
N SER A 561 -6.27 -22.57 -6.13
CA SER A 561 -7.19 -23.14 -5.14
C SER A 561 -7.68 -22.09 -4.14
N THR A 562 -8.97 -22.11 -3.84
CA THR A 562 -9.60 -21.30 -2.79
C THR A 562 -9.20 -21.84 -1.40
N PRO A 563 -8.85 -20.97 -0.44
CA PRO A 563 -8.62 -21.39 0.95
C PRO A 563 -9.90 -21.94 1.60
N HIS A 564 -9.73 -22.83 2.58
CA HIS A 564 -10.87 -23.35 3.34
C HIS A 564 -11.44 -22.27 4.28
N ALA A 565 -12.75 -22.10 4.24
CA ALA A 565 -13.46 -21.01 4.94
C ALA A 565 -14.74 -21.50 5.66
N ALA A 566 -14.81 -22.78 6.01
CA ALA A 566 -15.91 -23.35 6.81
C ALA A 566 -15.40 -23.84 8.17
N GLY A 567 -16.31 -24.27 9.04
CA GLY A 567 -15.95 -24.92 10.29
C GLY A 567 -15.14 -26.20 10.04
N TYR A 568 -13.89 -26.24 10.50
CA TYR A 568 -13.01 -27.38 10.26
C TYR A 568 -13.23 -28.47 11.33
N GLN A 569 -13.76 -29.63 10.91
CA GLN A 569 -13.98 -30.76 11.80
C GLN A 569 -12.83 -31.77 11.73
N PHE A 570 -12.17 -32.00 12.86
CA PHE A 570 -11.10 -33.00 12.98
C PHE A 570 -11.67 -34.39 13.23
N ASN A 571 -11.49 -35.30 12.27
CA ASN A 571 -11.65 -36.73 12.52
C ASN A 571 -10.36 -37.28 13.17
N LEU A 572 -10.26 -37.15 14.50
CA LEU A 572 -9.16 -37.68 15.31
C LEU A 572 -9.28 -39.22 15.44
N ALA A 573 -9.02 -39.96 14.37
CA ALA A 573 -8.74 -41.39 14.45
C ALA A 573 -7.24 -41.59 14.70
N LEU A 574 -6.78 -41.22 15.89
CA LEU A 574 -5.36 -41.32 16.29
C LEU A 574 -5.04 -42.74 16.74
N GLU A 575 -4.45 -43.56 15.85
CA GLU A 575 -4.06 -44.92 16.22
C GLU A 575 -2.65 -45.03 16.85
N ASN A 576 -1.74 -44.04 16.75
CA ASN A 576 -0.32 -44.24 17.15
C ASN A 576 0.47 -42.99 17.65
N ASP A 577 -0.16 -42.01 18.32
CA ASP A 577 0.52 -40.73 18.60
C ASP A 577 1.36 -40.66 19.88
N THR A 578 2.43 -39.85 19.84
CA THR A 578 3.24 -39.52 21.01
C THR A 578 2.52 -38.54 21.95
N ALA A 579 2.83 -38.58 23.25
CA ALA A 579 2.19 -37.71 24.25
C ALA A 579 2.34 -36.19 23.95
N GLU A 580 3.42 -35.80 23.27
CA GLU A 580 3.66 -34.40 22.89
C GLU A 580 2.77 -33.94 21.74
N GLN A 581 2.59 -34.79 20.73
CA GLN A 581 1.64 -34.54 19.62
C GLN A 581 0.22 -34.44 20.15
N LEU A 582 -0.18 -35.35 21.05
CA LEU A 582 -1.49 -35.28 21.72
C LEU A 582 -1.69 -33.95 22.46
N LYS A 583 -0.66 -33.45 23.15
CA LYS A 583 -0.75 -32.14 23.81
C LYS A 583 -0.96 -30.99 22.82
N GLN A 584 -0.22 -30.95 21.71
CA GLN A 584 -0.41 -29.93 20.67
C GLN A 584 -1.81 -30.03 20.06
N LEU A 585 -2.23 -31.24 19.68
CA LEU A 585 -3.55 -31.52 19.11
C LEU A 585 -4.71 -31.22 20.06
N THR A 586 -4.53 -31.26 21.39
CA THR A 586 -5.60 -30.86 22.32
C THR A 586 -5.89 -29.35 22.32
N THR A 587 -4.91 -28.53 21.92
CA THR A 587 -5.06 -27.06 21.95
C THR A 587 -5.51 -26.46 20.61
N MET A 588 -5.18 -27.12 19.50
CA MET A 588 -5.43 -26.61 18.14
C MET A 588 -6.92 -26.49 17.77
N PRO A 589 -7.83 -27.42 18.13
CA PRO A 589 -9.26 -27.30 17.80
C PRO A 589 -9.90 -26.04 18.38
N ALA A 590 -9.64 -25.75 19.66
CA ALA A 590 -10.15 -24.54 20.30
C ALA A 590 -9.57 -23.26 19.66
N HIS A 591 -8.31 -23.31 19.21
CA HIS A 591 -7.71 -22.19 18.49
C HIS A 591 -8.35 -21.96 17.11
N LEU A 592 -8.60 -23.03 16.35
CA LEU A 592 -9.26 -22.96 15.04
C LEU A 592 -10.71 -22.51 15.14
N GLU A 593 -11.46 -23.03 16.12
CA GLU A 593 -12.82 -22.56 16.41
C GLU A 593 -12.83 -21.06 16.75
N SER A 594 -11.88 -20.60 17.56
CA SER A 594 -11.72 -19.18 17.86
C SER A 594 -11.39 -18.35 16.60
N LEU A 595 -10.47 -18.80 15.74
CA LEU A 595 -10.14 -18.11 14.49
C LEU A 595 -11.35 -18.05 13.56
N PHE A 596 -12.08 -19.15 13.42
CA PHE A 596 -13.29 -19.22 12.60
C PHE A 596 -14.36 -18.25 13.12
N HIS A 597 -14.60 -18.23 14.43
CA HIS A 597 -15.53 -17.29 15.04
C HIS A 597 -15.13 -15.83 14.80
N PHE A 598 -13.84 -15.49 14.87
CA PHE A 598 -13.38 -14.13 14.54
C PHE A 598 -13.59 -13.78 13.07
N MET A 599 -13.44 -14.75 12.15
CA MET A 599 -13.77 -14.55 10.73
C MET A 599 -15.26 -14.29 10.55
N GLU A 600 -16.16 -15.05 11.18
CA GLU A 600 -17.62 -14.82 11.14
C GLU A 600 -17.95 -13.38 11.57
N GLN A 601 -17.44 -12.95 12.73
CA GLN A 601 -17.69 -11.61 13.25
C GLN A 601 -17.16 -10.52 12.32
N THR A 602 -16.01 -10.76 11.67
CA THR A 602 -15.42 -9.79 10.74
C THR A 602 -16.22 -9.70 9.45
N VAL A 603 -16.72 -10.82 8.91
CA VAL A 603 -17.59 -10.82 7.73
C VAL A 603 -18.87 -10.04 8.00
N ILE A 604 -19.52 -10.26 9.14
CA ILE A 604 -20.72 -9.51 9.53
C ILE A 604 -20.44 -7.99 9.53
N GLN A 605 -19.30 -7.57 10.09
CA GLN A 605 -18.90 -6.16 10.09
C GLN A 605 -18.62 -5.63 8.67
N VAL A 606 -17.97 -6.41 7.81
CA VAL A 606 -17.75 -6.02 6.40
C VAL A 606 -19.09 -5.83 5.69
N LEU A 607 -20.03 -6.76 5.85
CA LEU A 607 -21.36 -6.69 5.21
C LEU A 607 -22.18 -5.51 5.72
N GLU A 608 -22.08 -5.17 7.00
CA GLU A 608 -22.71 -3.96 7.56
C GLU A 608 -22.08 -2.69 6.98
N GLN A 609 -20.76 -2.62 6.91
CA GLN A 609 -20.06 -1.46 6.34
C GLN A 609 -20.29 -1.30 4.83
N ASP A 610 -20.43 -2.40 4.09
CA ASP A 610 -20.79 -2.38 2.67
C ASP A 610 -22.18 -1.75 2.45
N ARG A 611 -23.17 -2.15 3.25
CA ARG A 611 -24.51 -1.53 3.24
C ARG A 611 -24.46 -0.04 3.55
N LEU A 612 -23.78 0.33 4.63
CA LEU A 612 -23.64 1.74 5.04
C LEU A 612 -22.93 2.57 3.97
N SER A 613 -21.91 1.99 3.33
CA SER A 613 -21.16 2.64 2.24
C SER A 613 -22.02 2.88 1.01
N ALA A 614 -22.89 1.94 0.64
CA ALA A 614 -23.85 2.10 -0.46
C ALA A 614 -24.89 3.20 -0.18
N GLU A 615 -25.39 3.25 1.06
CA GLU A 615 -26.30 4.32 1.52
C GLU A 615 -25.62 5.69 1.48
N LEU A 616 -24.41 5.81 2.02
CA LEU A 616 -23.63 7.04 2.02
C LEU A 616 -23.22 7.48 0.62
N GLN A 617 -22.92 6.53 -0.27
CA GLN A 617 -22.64 6.83 -1.67
C GLN A 617 -23.87 7.44 -2.36
N THR A 618 -25.06 6.92 -2.10
CA THR A 618 -26.31 7.50 -2.59
C THR A 618 -26.55 8.89 -2.01
N GLN A 619 -26.32 9.08 -0.71
CA GLN A 619 -26.42 10.39 -0.05
C GLN A 619 -25.37 11.38 -0.59
N TYR A 620 -24.18 10.92 -0.95
CA TYR A 620 -23.11 11.74 -1.53
C TYR A 620 -23.53 12.28 -2.90
N MET A 621 -24.08 11.42 -3.77
CA MET A 621 -24.63 11.84 -5.07
C MET A 621 -25.76 12.86 -4.94
N GLN A 622 -26.48 12.84 -3.82
CA GLN A 622 -27.53 13.80 -3.48
C GLN A 622 -26.99 15.07 -2.79
N GLY A 623 -25.67 15.18 -2.57
CA GLY A 623 -25.04 16.29 -1.87
C GLY A 623 -25.34 16.36 -0.37
N GLN A 624 -25.80 15.26 0.24
CA GLN A 624 -26.20 15.20 1.65
C GLN A 624 -25.05 14.86 2.60
N VAL A 625 -24.03 14.14 2.11
CA VAL A 625 -22.81 13.81 2.87
C VAL A 625 -21.57 14.25 2.11
N THR A 626 -20.46 14.46 2.82
CA THR A 626 -19.19 14.85 2.21
C THR A 626 -18.44 13.64 1.67
N LEU A 627 -17.61 13.84 0.65
CA LEU A 627 -16.76 12.78 0.11
C LEU A 627 -15.80 12.20 1.18
N ALA A 628 -15.31 13.04 2.09
CA ALA A 628 -14.44 12.62 3.18
C ALA A 628 -15.12 11.60 4.12
N ALA A 629 -16.41 11.82 4.44
CA ALA A 629 -17.18 10.89 5.24
C ALA A 629 -17.35 9.54 4.50
N LEU A 630 -17.68 9.56 3.21
CA LEU A 630 -17.78 8.34 2.40
C LEU A 630 -16.45 7.56 2.37
N PHE A 631 -15.32 8.25 2.17
CA PHE A 631 -14.01 7.62 2.16
C PHE A 631 -13.57 7.04 3.50
N GLN A 632 -14.02 7.59 4.63
CA GLN A 632 -13.80 6.95 5.94
C GLN A 632 -14.46 5.57 6.00
N HIS A 633 -15.69 5.43 5.49
CA HIS A 633 -16.38 4.15 5.45
C HIS A 633 -15.75 3.16 4.47
N TYR A 634 -15.39 3.60 3.26
CA TYR A 634 -14.64 2.74 2.34
C TYR A 634 -13.31 2.26 2.94
N GLN A 635 -12.55 3.16 3.58
CA GLN A 635 -11.28 2.77 4.21
C GLN A 635 -11.52 1.73 5.32
N PHE A 636 -12.55 1.91 6.14
CA PHE A 636 -12.85 0.96 7.20
C PHE A 636 -13.31 -0.41 6.65
N GLN A 637 -14.12 -0.42 5.59
CA GLN A 637 -14.50 -1.64 4.88
C GLN A 637 -13.28 -2.37 4.28
N ASP A 638 -12.34 -1.62 3.66
CA ASP A 638 -11.11 -2.18 3.09
C ASP A 638 -10.20 -2.78 4.18
N GLU A 639 -10.10 -2.11 5.35
CA GLU A 639 -9.32 -2.59 6.50
C GLU A 639 -9.91 -3.89 7.09
N LEU A 640 -11.23 -3.97 7.25
CA LEU A 640 -11.92 -5.18 7.71
C LEU A 640 -11.76 -6.33 6.71
N THR A 641 -11.86 -6.04 5.41
CA THR A 641 -11.65 -7.05 4.34
C THR A 641 -10.22 -7.60 4.36
N GLN A 642 -9.21 -6.73 4.52
CA GLN A 642 -7.82 -7.16 4.66
C GLN A 642 -7.61 -8.01 5.92
N GLN A 643 -8.19 -7.60 7.05
CA GLN A 643 -8.13 -8.36 8.30
C GLN A 643 -8.74 -9.76 8.14
N PHE A 644 -9.88 -9.87 7.43
CA PHE A 644 -10.48 -11.15 7.10
C PHE A 644 -9.52 -12.04 6.29
N LEU A 645 -8.86 -11.51 5.25
CA LEU A 645 -7.90 -12.27 4.43
C LEU A 645 -6.68 -12.75 5.22
N GLU A 646 -6.15 -11.92 6.12
CA GLU A 646 -5.06 -12.28 7.04
C GLU A 646 -5.46 -13.42 7.98
N MET A 647 -6.66 -13.33 8.57
CA MET A 647 -7.20 -14.37 9.45
C MET A 647 -7.50 -15.67 8.70
N LEU A 648 -8.06 -15.59 7.50
CA LEU A 648 -8.34 -16.74 6.64
C LEU A 648 -7.04 -17.47 6.26
N THR A 649 -5.99 -16.72 5.96
CA THR A 649 -4.66 -17.29 5.70
C THR A 649 -4.09 -17.95 6.96
N THR A 650 -4.19 -17.28 8.11
CA THR A 650 -3.75 -17.83 9.41
C THR A 650 -4.50 -19.11 9.76
N TYR A 651 -5.82 -19.13 9.55
CA TYR A 651 -6.68 -20.30 9.74
C TYR A 651 -6.21 -21.49 8.89
N ASN A 652 -5.96 -21.26 7.60
CA ASN A 652 -5.47 -22.30 6.68
C ASN A 652 -4.03 -22.77 6.99
N GLN A 653 -3.19 -21.89 7.51
CA GLN A 653 -1.85 -22.27 8.01
C GLN A 653 -1.95 -23.15 9.26
N THR A 654 -2.86 -22.83 10.19
CA THR A 654 -3.11 -23.67 11.37
C THR A 654 -3.69 -25.03 10.99
N ILE A 655 -4.60 -25.10 10.00
CA ILE A 655 -5.07 -26.39 9.44
C ILE A 655 -3.90 -27.19 8.87
N CYS A 656 -2.96 -26.54 8.18
CA CYS A 656 -1.75 -27.19 7.68
C CYS A 656 -0.86 -27.74 8.80
N GLU A 657 -0.73 -27.03 9.92
CA GLU A 657 0.03 -27.52 11.08
C GLU A 657 -0.62 -28.76 11.67
N VAL A 658 -1.95 -28.78 11.80
CA VAL A 658 -2.66 -29.98 12.27
C VAL A 658 -2.50 -31.13 11.26
N ALA A 659 -2.67 -30.87 9.96
CA ALA A 659 -2.47 -31.89 8.93
C ALA A 659 -1.04 -32.46 8.96
N ALA A 660 -0.03 -31.64 9.24
CA ALA A 660 1.35 -32.08 9.40
C ALA A 660 1.58 -33.01 10.61
N LEU A 661 0.78 -32.86 11.66
CA LEU A 661 0.81 -33.74 12.84
C LEU A 661 0.08 -35.06 12.59
N LEU A 662 -1.02 -35.03 11.83
CA LEU A 662 -1.90 -36.19 11.61
C LEU A 662 -1.48 -37.06 10.42
N LEU A 663 -0.96 -36.47 9.35
CA LEU A 663 -0.61 -37.19 8.14
C LEU A 663 0.78 -37.82 8.26
N PRO A 664 0.97 -39.06 7.76
CA PRO A 664 2.29 -39.64 7.71
C PRO A 664 3.19 -38.83 6.78
N GLN A 665 4.50 -38.80 7.07
CA GLN A 665 5.46 -38.01 6.29
C GLN A 665 5.47 -38.38 4.80
N ASN A 666 5.05 -39.59 4.42
CA ASN A 666 4.97 -40.05 3.04
C ASN A 666 3.56 -39.93 2.41
N ALA A 667 2.63 -39.22 3.06
CA ALA A 667 1.29 -39.00 2.50
C ALA A 667 1.36 -38.46 1.07
N SER A 668 0.38 -38.78 0.22
CA SER A 668 0.33 -38.25 -1.15
C SER A 668 -0.09 -36.78 -1.16
N ALA A 669 0.15 -36.07 -2.27
CA ALA A 669 -0.35 -34.71 -2.48
C ALA A 669 -1.88 -34.63 -2.37
N ASP A 670 -2.59 -35.67 -2.85
CA ASP A 670 -4.06 -35.79 -2.76
C ASP A 670 -4.52 -35.94 -1.30
N GLN A 671 -3.82 -36.75 -0.49
CA GLN A 671 -4.12 -36.87 0.94
C GLN A 671 -3.96 -35.53 1.67
N TRP A 672 -2.86 -34.82 1.41
CA TRP A 672 -2.67 -33.47 1.96
C TRP A 672 -3.75 -32.50 1.49
N THR A 673 -4.06 -32.48 0.20
CA THR A 673 -5.06 -31.57 -0.37
C THR A 673 -6.43 -31.80 0.24
N ARG A 674 -6.89 -33.05 0.37
CA ARG A 674 -8.18 -33.38 1.01
C ARG A 674 -8.24 -33.01 2.49
N SER A 675 -7.09 -33.05 3.18
CA SER A 675 -7.02 -32.59 4.57
C SER A 675 -7.03 -31.07 4.68
N LEU A 676 -6.52 -30.33 3.70
CA LEU A 676 -6.45 -28.86 3.74
C LEU A 676 -7.73 -28.20 3.21
N ILE A 677 -8.29 -28.78 2.14
CA ILE A 677 -9.50 -28.33 1.47
C ILE A 677 -10.52 -29.44 1.72
N LEU A 678 -11.36 -29.26 2.74
CA LEU A 678 -12.46 -30.20 2.95
C LEU A 678 -13.31 -30.18 1.67
N PRO A 679 -13.59 -31.35 1.07
CA PRO A 679 -14.49 -31.40 -0.08
C PRO A 679 -15.80 -30.78 0.36
N GLU A 680 -16.32 -29.84 -0.42
CA GLU A 680 -17.65 -29.31 -0.21
C GLU A 680 -18.57 -30.51 -0.01
N VAL A 681 -19.22 -30.58 1.15
CA VAL A 681 -20.27 -31.56 1.37
C VAL A 681 -21.38 -31.16 0.42
N THR A 682 -21.35 -31.70 -0.79
CA THR A 682 -22.44 -31.58 -1.75
C THR A 682 -23.62 -32.31 -1.12
N ASN A 683 -24.43 -31.55 -0.39
CA ASN A 683 -25.67 -32.00 0.22
C ASN A 683 -26.70 -32.40 -0.84
#